data_AF-A0AAU4W327-F1
#
_entry.id   AF-A0AAU4W327-F1
#
_cell.length_a   1.000
_cell.length_b   1.000
_cell.length_c   1.000
_cell.angle_alpha   90.00
_cell.angle_beta   90.00
_cell.angle_gamma   90.00
#
_symmetry.space_group_name_H-M   'P 1'
#
loop_
_entity.id
_entity.type
_entity.pdbx_description
1 polymer ?
#
loop_
_entity_poly.entity_id
_entity_poly.type
_entity_poly.pdbx_seq_one_letter_code
_entity_poly.pdbx_strand_id
1 'polypeptide(L)'
;MATKTTARRRGQPKRQPRTSTARPQTPPTTVPDQAAAPAAENTVPLVFEEADPVLADAADRAADLRDQAAADAARIVAAGEARAAELLDGARTEAVTLTEEATAEQSRLLAEAATAADQARTDAETTAEQLLADAREQAEALTTEATGKADELLADAAKAGDRIREDAASSAAADAQRVRTDAEATAQQLLADARGNAEALTTAAAGKAEEVLAGARRQAQDALTDAAADAERVRTEAGREAAQVLVDATDKHAELLAEAERTAADTRTGAAKDAEQVLERARADAERTRESADEQAAQVRAGAEKLAAGLRADADRALDDARASAEELRTAVDKDVARLREQAETDQATARDAAAKATADQAAAAQALAEAERILEAATQRTVQRARRREIRAESRAARRKARHDARPAGGVPPLSGQELLLVVGIVLAAAVVSTLGLLSSYTALEAKAAAWGWEWPWLLPVGIDVAIPAFTGANLILIRMGMELRWIRWVPRALTAVTVYLNWNASDSASGRIGHAALTLLWVVFSEIASHVYATRIGAVTGKVRMETVRRSRWILAPIPTARLRRRMILWEITSYEEALTRLQEQTYLRAQLKEKYGWRWRSKAPLDMRMALKLDTAPAALADTLTPEDAHTIERLEESADAHPEQGDAHPEMSALTSGNGEGERERPALTAGAHDGERPVGDDDAHRAESARTRSEQGALTERRHERIRLLYTALGRRPEWTEIRDALTEAGLSDEPVSRPTAQRLRAQVEEGTPSAPASAEASVPVNA
;
A
#
# COMPACT_ATOMS: atom_id res chain seq x y z
N MET A 1 -16.78 -0.47 43.00
CA MET A 1 -15.92 0.06 44.07
C MET A 1 -14.77 0.84 43.45
N ALA A 2 -14.48 2.01 44.04
CA ALA A 2 -13.32 2.90 43.81
C ALA A 2 -13.19 3.59 42.43
N THR A 3 -13.92 4.69 42.28
CA THR A 3 -13.65 5.80 41.35
C THR A 3 -12.51 6.67 41.90
N LYS A 4 -11.55 7.08 41.04
CA LYS A 4 -10.52 8.07 41.39
C LYS A 4 -10.81 9.39 40.69
N THR A 5 -11.13 10.38 41.50
CA THR A 5 -11.38 11.79 41.13
C THR A 5 -10.11 12.60 41.36
N THR A 6 -9.71 13.39 40.38
CA THR A 6 -8.73 14.49 40.48
C THR A 6 -8.97 15.43 39.32
N ALA A 7 -8.82 16.75 39.36
CA ALA A 7 -8.85 17.77 40.40
C ALA A 7 -8.78 19.10 39.64
N ARG A 8 -9.84 19.90 39.71
CA ARG A 8 -9.99 21.22 39.07
C ARG A 8 -8.98 22.22 39.65
N ARG A 9 -8.08 22.80 38.84
CA ARG A 9 -7.17 23.89 39.27
C ARG A 9 -7.49 25.18 38.51
N ARG A 10 -7.98 26.19 39.23
CA ARG A 10 -8.29 27.54 38.74
C ARG A 10 -7.29 28.53 39.37
N GLY A 11 -6.71 29.40 38.54
CA GLY A 11 -6.32 30.78 38.87
C GLY A 11 -4.96 31.06 39.55
N GLN A 12 -4.01 31.61 38.78
CA GLN A 12 -3.09 32.65 39.26
C GLN A 12 -2.89 33.71 38.15
N PRO A 13 -3.01 35.02 38.45
CA PRO A 13 -2.75 36.10 37.49
C PRO A 13 -1.29 36.54 37.54
N LYS A 14 -0.64 36.74 36.38
CA LYS A 14 0.72 37.29 36.28
C LYS A 14 0.71 38.63 35.51
N ARG A 15 0.98 39.69 36.29
CA ARG A 15 1.84 40.86 36.02
C ARG A 15 1.56 41.76 34.80
N GLN A 16 1.16 42.99 35.12
CA GLN A 16 1.27 44.20 34.31
C GLN A 16 2.73 44.48 33.87
N PRO A 17 2.96 45.01 32.65
CA PRO A 17 4.25 45.56 32.28
C PRO A 17 4.40 47.00 32.78
N ARG A 18 5.57 47.28 33.36
CA ARG A 18 6.02 48.61 33.77
C ARG A 18 6.43 49.42 32.54
N THR A 19 5.94 50.64 32.46
CA THR A 19 6.34 51.67 31.49
C THR A 19 7.78 52.12 31.78
N SER A 20 8.70 51.93 30.82
CA SER A 20 10.02 52.56 30.83
C SER A 20 10.01 53.81 29.98
N THR A 21 10.25 54.95 30.63
CA THR A 21 10.45 56.27 30.06
C THR A 21 11.64 56.29 29.08
N ALA A 22 11.36 56.61 27.81
CA ALA A 22 12.39 56.87 26.80
C ALA A 22 12.82 58.35 26.84
N ARG A 23 14.13 58.54 26.87
CA ARG A 23 14.88 59.80 26.93
C ARG A 23 14.92 60.44 25.52
N PRO A 24 14.62 61.74 25.34
CA PRO A 24 14.76 62.37 24.03
C PRO A 24 16.24 62.64 23.71
N GLN A 25 16.70 62.16 22.56
CA GLN A 25 17.98 62.50 21.96
C GLN A 25 17.84 63.81 21.16
N THR A 26 18.79 64.72 21.37
CA THR A 26 18.96 66.00 20.69
C THR A 26 19.28 65.83 19.20
N PRO A 27 18.78 66.71 18.30
CA PRO A 27 19.25 66.77 16.91
C PRO A 27 20.55 67.59 16.80
N PRO A 28 21.45 67.28 15.85
CA PRO A 28 22.61 68.12 15.57
C PRO A 28 22.24 69.30 14.68
N THR A 29 22.50 70.51 15.17
CA THR A 29 22.53 71.75 14.39
C THR A 29 23.83 71.80 13.59
N THR A 30 23.76 71.68 12.27
CA THR A 30 24.83 72.07 11.35
C THR A 30 24.49 73.41 10.72
N VAL A 31 25.20 74.44 11.17
CA VAL A 31 25.30 75.77 10.55
C VAL A 31 26.10 75.65 9.25
N PRO A 32 25.65 76.22 8.11
CA PRO A 32 26.54 76.49 6.99
C PRO A 32 27.26 77.83 7.18
N ASP A 33 28.55 77.73 6.96
CA ASP A 33 29.61 78.73 6.97
C ASP A 33 29.31 79.95 6.08
N GLN A 34 29.70 81.13 6.56
CA GLN A 34 29.65 82.40 5.81
C GLN A 34 30.71 82.39 4.71
N ALA A 35 30.28 82.34 3.46
CA ALA A 35 31.13 82.59 2.30
C ALA A 35 31.27 84.10 2.05
N ALA A 36 32.47 84.59 2.38
CA ALA A 36 33.27 85.61 1.69
C ALA A 36 32.57 86.60 0.74
N ALA A 37 32.68 87.86 1.13
CA ALA A 37 32.57 89.04 0.27
C ALA A 37 33.54 88.99 -0.94
N PRO A 38 33.18 89.69 -2.02
CA PRO A 38 34.17 90.41 -2.81
C PRO A 38 33.94 91.93 -2.74
N ALA A 39 35.02 92.65 -2.51
CA ALA A 39 35.12 94.10 -2.63
C ALA A 39 35.18 94.53 -4.10
N ALA A 40 34.34 95.49 -4.46
CA ALA A 40 34.42 96.41 -5.60
C ALA A 40 33.14 97.28 -5.52
N GLU A 41 33.09 98.59 -5.74
CA GLU A 41 34.03 99.62 -6.10
C GLU A 41 33.39 100.93 -5.64
N ASN A 42 34.22 101.81 -5.09
CA ASN A 42 33.82 103.08 -4.52
C ASN A 42 33.39 104.03 -5.66
N THR A 43 32.09 104.10 -5.94
CA THR A 43 31.52 105.08 -6.88
C THR A 43 30.86 106.19 -6.06
N VAL A 44 31.45 107.38 -6.12
CA VAL A 44 31.03 108.61 -5.44
C VAL A 44 29.56 108.90 -5.72
N PRO A 45 28.68 109.08 -4.70
CA PRO A 45 27.35 109.60 -4.95
C PRO A 45 27.44 111.11 -5.14
N LEU A 46 26.95 111.60 -6.28
CA LEU A 46 26.58 113.01 -6.42
C LEU A 46 25.44 113.28 -5.43
N VAL A 47 25.76 114.01 -4.36
CA VAL A 47 24.79 114.55 -3.42
C VAL A 47 23.91 115.56 -4.17
N PHE A 48 22.66 115.19 -4.43
CA PHE A 48 21.59 116.15 -4.67
C PHE A 48 20.85 116.33 -3.35
N GLU A 49 20.98 117.51 -2.76
CA GLU A 49 20.53 117.90 -1.40
C GLU A 49 18.99 118.03 -1.27
N GLU A 50 18.20 117.30 -2.06
CA GLU A 50 16.72 117.35 -2.04
C GLU A 50 16.02 115.97 -2.01
N ALA A 51 16.75 114.84 -1.97
CA ALA A 51 16.16 113.49 -2.00
C ALA A 51 16.35 112.63 -0.72
N ASP A 52 17.09 113.11 0.28
CA ASP A 52 17.42 112.39 1.52
C ASP A 52 16.21 111.95 2.39
N PRO A 53 15.16 112.78 2.59
CA PRO A 53 14.03 112.35 3.44
C PRO A 53 13.16 111.27 2.78
N VAL A 54 13.15 111.19 1.45
CA VAL A 54 12.37 110.19 0.70
C VAL A 54 13.04 108.82 0.73
N LEU A 55 14.38 108.78 0.74
CA LEU A 55 15.14 107.53 0.88
C LEU A 55 15.06 106.96 2.30
N ALA A 56 15.06 107.81 3.33
CA ALA A 56 14.82 107.40 4.71
C ALA A 56 13.40 106.83 4.90
N ASP A 57 12.37 107.53 4.40
CA ASP A 57 10.97 107.08 4.44
C ASP A 57 10.72 105.80 3.61
N ALA A 58 11.44 105.59 2.50
CA ALA A 58 11.42 104.33 1.76
C ALA A 58 12.11 103.19 2.52
N ALA A 59 13.20 103.46 3.25
CA ALA A 59 13.89 102.48 4.07
C ALA A 59 13.04 102.04 5.28
N ASP A 60 12.35 103.00 5.92
CA ASP A 60 11.43 102.73 7.03
C ASP A 60 10.23 101.89 6.57
N ARG A 61 9.60 102.24 5.44
CA ARG A 61 8.54 101.40 4.85
C ARG A 61 9.02 100.00 4.47
N ALA A 62 10.27 99.86 3.99
CA ALA A 62 10.84 98.56 3.69
C ALA A 62 11.12 97.74 4.97
N ALA A 63 11.45 98.38 6.08
CA ALA A 63 11.58 97.73 7.39
C ALA A 63 10.21 97.27 7.90
N ASP A 64 9.19 98.13 7.85
CA ASP A 64 7.82 97.79 8.26
C ASP A 64 7.25 96.60 7.46
N LEU A 65 7.47 96.57 6.15
CA LEU A 65 7.05 95.46 5.29
C LEU A 65 7.79 94.15 5.62
N ARG A 66 9.06 94.22 6.00
CA ARG A 66 9.81 93.04 6.45
C ARG A 66 9.32 92.52 7.78
N ASP A 67 8.99 93.41 8.71
CA ASP A 67 8.45 93.04 10.02
C ASP A 67 7.04 92.44 9.88
N GLN A 68 6.21 93.01 9.00
CA GLN A 68 4.92 92.42 8.63
C GLN A 68 5.08 91.04 7.98
N ALA A 69 6.00 90.90 7.01
CA ALA A 69 6.27 89.61 6.37
C ALA A 69 6.83 88.57 7.36
N ALA A 70 7.66 88.99 8.32
CA ALA A 70 8.17 88.13 9.39
C ALA A 70 7.06 87.70 10.35
N ALA A 71 6.15 88.61 10.71
CA ALA A 71 4.98 88.32 11.53
C ALA A 71 4.01 87.36 10.81
N ASP A 72 3.81 87.54 9.50
CA ASP A 72 2.98 86.66 8.66
C ASP A 72 3.60 85.27 8.53
N ALA A 73 4.90 85.19 8.29
CA ALA A 73 5.63 83.93 8.27
C ALA A 73 5.53 83.19 9.62
N ALA A 74 5.68 83.89 10.74
CA ALA A 74 5.52 83.31 12.07
C ALA A 74 4.10 82.79 12.31
N ARG A 75 3.07 83.52 11.85
CA ARG A 75 1.67 83.07 11.94
C ARG A 75 1.40 81.83 11.08
N ILE A 76 1.93 81.76 9.87
CA ILE A 76 1.79 80.60 8.97
C ILE A 76 2.48 79.38 9.57
N VAL A 77 3.68 79.54 10.13
CA VAL A 77 4.41 78.46 10.79
C VAL A 77 3.62 77.96 12.01
N ALA A 78 3.15 78.84 12.89
CA ALA A 78 2.36 78.46 14.06
C ALA A 78 1.04 77.76 13.67
N ALA A 79 0.36 78.24 12.64
CA ALA A 79 -0.85 77.58 12.11
C ALA A 79 -0.54 76.21 11.49
N GLY A 80 0.60 76.08 10.81
CA GLY A 80 1.10 74.83 10.25
C GLY A 80 1.44 73.80 11.34
N GLU A 81 2.11 74.23 12.41
CA GLU A 81 2.43 73.40 13.57
C GLU A 81 1.17 72.94 14.32
N ALA A 82 0.19 73.82 14.52
CA ALA A 82 -1.09 73.47 15.13
C ALA A 82 -1.84 72.41 14.30
N ARG A 83 -1.90 72.58 12.97
CA ARG A 83 -2.55 71.64 12.06
C ARG A 83 -1.81 70.31 11.97
N ALA A 84 -0.48 70.32 12.05
CA ALA A 84 0.33 69.11 12.12
C ALA A 84 0.09 68.36 13.44
N ALA A 85 -0.04 69.07 14.57
CA ALA A 85 -0.35 68.46 15.85
C ALA A 85 -1.74 67.80 15.87
N GLU A 86 -2.75 68.46 15.30
CA GLU A 86 -4.11 67.93 15.16
C GLU A 86 -4.13 66.66 14.30
N LEU A 87 -3.45 66.67 13.15
CA LEU A 87 -3.33 65.48 12.29
C LEU A 87 -2.61 64.32 12.99
N LEU A 88 -1.57 64.60 13.78
CA LEU A 88 -0.85 63.59 14.55
C LEU A 88 -1.71 62.99 15.67
N ASP A 89 -2.56 63.80 16.31
CA ASP A 89 -3.46 63.33 17.36
C ASP A 89 -4.62 62.49 16.79
N GLY A 90 -5.17 62.93 15.65
CA GLY A 90 -6.13 62.14 14.86
C GLY A 90 -5.54 60.79 14.44
N ALA A 91 -4.34 60.79 13.85
CA ALA A 91 -3.66 59.57 13.43
C ALA A 91 -3.34 58.63 14.62
N ARG A 92 -3.00 59.16 15.80
CA ARG A 92 -2.79 58.35 17.01
C ARG A 92 -4.10 57.72 17.49
N THR A 93 -5.20 58.47 17.46
CA THR A 93 -6.51 57.98 17.87
C THR A 93 -6.97 56.85 16.94
N GLU A 94 -6.87 57.04 15.63
CA GLU A 94 -7.17 55.99 14.64
C GLU A 94 -6.27 54.76 14.79
N ALA A 95 -4.99 54.95 15.09
CA ALA A 95 -4.09 53.83 15.34
C ALA A 95 -4.51 53.02 16.58
N VAL A 96 -4.94 53.70 17.65
CA VAL A 96 -5.45 53.03 18.86
C VAL A 96 -6.72 52.25 18.56
N THR A 97 -7.70 52.85 17.87
CA THR A 97 -8.97 52.16 17.54
C THR A 97 -8.72 50.94 16.66
N LEU A 98 -7.86 51.05 15.64
CA LEU A 98 -7.51 49.91 14.79
C LEU A 98 -6.82 48.79 15.58
N THR A 99 -5.96 49.12 16.54
CA THR A 99 -5.34 48.09 17.40
C THR A 99 -6.35 47.41 18.32
N GLU A 100 -7.29 48.16 18.89
CA GLU A 100 -8.35 47.60 19.74
C GLU A 100 -9.25 46.67 18.94
N GLU A 101 -9.72 47.10 17.76
CA GLU A 101 -10.51 46.28 16.84
C GLU A 101 -9.76 45.01 16.41
N ALA A 102 -8.49 45.13 16.03
CA ALA A 102 -7.67 43.98 15.65
C ALA A 102 -7.49 42.99 16.80
N THR A 103 -7.30 43.46 18.05
CA THR A 103 -7.18 42.59 19.22
C THR A 103 -8.51 41.92 19.60
N ALA A 104 -9.63 42.61 19.41
CA ALA A 104 -10.96 42.06 19.61
C ALA A 104 -11.25 40.94 18.60
N GLU A 105 -10.95 41.17 17.32
CA GLU A 105 -11.15 40.18 16.27
C GLU A 105 -10.21 38.99 16.44
N GLN A 106 -8.95 39.21 16.83
CA GLN A 106 -8.01 38.14 17.19
C GLN A 106 -8.57 37.28 18.34
N SER A 107 -9.10 37.91 19.38
CA SER A 107 -9.65 37.20 20.55
C SER A 107 -10.88 36.36 20.17
N ARG A 108 -11.73 36.90 19.30
CA ARG A 108 -12.90 36.20 18.76
C ARG A 108 -12.49 34.98 17.93
N LEU A 109 -11.55 35.13 17.00
CA LEU A 109 -11.05 34.02 16.17
C LEU A 109 -10.40 32.92 17.02
N LEU A 110 -9.67 33.28 18.08
CA LEU A 110 -9.10 32.30 19.00
C LEU A 110 -10.19 31.54 19.78
N ALA A 111 -11.28 32.20 20.18
CA ALA A 111 -12.40 31.56 20.86
C ALA A 111 -13.19 30.62 19.93
N GLU A 112 -13.42 31.04 18.68
CA GLU A 112 -14.05 30.21 17.63
C GLU A 112 -13.18 28.98 17.33
N ALA A 113 -11.86 29.15 17.19
CA ALA A 113 -10.92 28.06 16.97
C ALA A 113 -10.88 27.06 18.15
N ALA A 114 -10.91 27.56 19.39
CA ALA A 114 -10.98 26.71 20.58
C ALA A 114 -12.28 25.88 20.61
N THR A 115 -13.41 26.50 20.29
CA THR A 115 -14.72 25.82 20.24
C THR A 115 -14.73 24.74 19.15
N ALA A 116 -14.18 25.04 17.97
CA ALA A 116 -14.07 24.07 16.88
C ALA A 116 -13.16 22.89 17.25
N ALA A 117 -12.06 23.14 17.99
CA ALA A 117 -11.18 22.08 18.47
C ALA A 117 -11.88 21.16 19.50
N ASP A 118 -12.66 21.73 20.43
CA ASP A 118 -13.42 20.96 21.41
C ASP A 118 -14.53 20.12 20.75
N GLN A 119 -15.20 20.66 19.73
CA GLN A 119 -16.16 19.91 18.91
C GLN A 119 -15.49 18.75 18.18
N ALA A 120 -14.40 19.01 17.47
CA ALA A 120 -13.65 17.97 16.77
C ALA A 120 -13.16 16.86 17.71
N ARG A 121 -12.76 17.20 18.95
CA ARG A 121 -12.38 16.20 19.96
C ARG A 121 -13.58 15.34 20.39
N THR A 122 -14.74 15.96 20.61
CA THR A 122 -15.97 15.26 21.01
C THR A 122 -16.47 14.33 19.90
N ASP A 123 -16.42 14.77 18.65
CA ASP A 123 -16.78 13.97 17.48
C ASP A 123 -15.84 12.78 17.30
N ALA A 124 -14.53 12.99 17.53
CA ALA A 124 -13.54 11.93 17.49
C ALA A 124 -13.74 10.90 18.63
N GLU A 125 -14.02 11.36 19.85
CA GLU A 125 -14.35 10.50 21.00
C GLU A 125 -15.61 9.65 20.69
N THR A 126 -16.66 10.27 20.16
CA THR A 126 -17.92 9.57 19.78
C THR A 126 -17.67 8.52 18.69
N THR A 127 -16.88 8.87 17.67
CA THR A 127 -16.53 7.94 16.57
C THR A 127 -15.71 6.76 17.10
N ALA A 128 -14.78 7.00 18.04
CA ALA A 128 -13.99 5.94 18.65
C ALA A 128 -14.87 5.00 19.50
N GLU A 129 -15.84 5.54 20.24
CA GLU A 129 -16.81 4.74 21.00
C GLU A 129 -17.68 3.87 20.09
N GLN A 130 -18.15 4.41 18.96
CA GLN A 130 -18.91 3.64 17.97
C GLN A 130 -18.08 2.51 17.36
N LEU A 131 -16.85 2.78 16.93
CA LEU A 131 -15.95 1.76 16.38
C LEU A 131 -15.65 0.64 17.39
N LEU A 132 -15.51 0.98 18.68
CA LEU A 132 -15.33 -0.02 19.73
C LEU A 132 -16.59 -0.84 20.00
N ALA A 133 -17.78 -0.26 19.86
CA ALA A 133 -19.04 -0.99 19.96
C ALA A 133 -19.20 -1.97 18.79
N ASP A 134 -19.00 -1.51 17.55
CA ASP A 134 -19.07 -2.34 16.34
C ASP A 134 -18.06 -3.49 16.38
N ALA A 135 -16.83 -3.22 16.84
CA ALA A 135 -15.80 -4.24 16.99
C ALA A 135 -16.17 -5.30 18.04
N ARG A 136 -16.85 -4.91 19.12
CA ARG A 136 -17.35 -5.86 20.14
C ARG A 136 -18.48 -6.73 19.58
N GLU A 137 -19.43 -6.12 18.87
CA GLU A 137 -20.53 -6.86 18.23
C GLU A 137 -19.99 -7.90 17.22
N GLN A 138 -19.01 -7.51 16.40
CA GLN A 138 -18.34 -8.43 15.47
C GLN A 138 -17.60 -9.56 16.19
N ALA A 139 -16.92 -9.25 17.31
CA ALA A 139 -16.23 -10.27 18.11
C ALA A 139 -17.21 -11.26 18.75
N GLU A 140 -18.36 -10.79 19.25
CA GLU A 140 -19.43 -11.63 19.80
C GLU A 140 -20.09 -12.51 18.71
N ALA A 141 -20.33 -11.95 17.52
CA ALA A 141 -20.85 -12.69 16.38
C ALA A 141 -19.89 -13.80 15.93
N LEU A 142 -18.60 -13.50 15.79
CA LEU A 142 -17.56 -14.48 15.44
C LEU A 142 -17.43 -15.57 16.50
N THR A 143 -17.53 -15.21 17.78
CA THR A 143 -17.49 -16.19 18.88
C THR A 143 -18.69 -17.13 18.80
N THR A 144 -19.89 -16.59 18.58
CA THR A 144 -21.12 -17.38 18.43
C THR A 144 -21.06 -18.32 17.23
N GLU A 145 -20.56 -17.83 16.09
CA GLU A 145 -20.36 -18.65 14.88
C GLU A 145 -19.33 -19.76 15.12
N ALA A 146 -18.21 -19.44 15.77
CA ALA A 146 -17.19 -20.42 16.10
C ALA A 146 -17.71 -21.50 17.06
N THR A 147 -18.48 -21.12 18.08
CA THR A 147 -19.11 -22.10 18.99
C THR A 147 -20.13 -22.97 18.26
N GLY A 148 -20.95 -22.39 17.37
CA GLY A 148 -21.92 -23.16 16.59
C GLY A 148 -21.25 -24.18 15.66
N LYS A 149 -20.15 -23.80 15.00
CA LYS A 149 -19.34 -24.71 14.18
C LYS A 149 -18.66 -25.81 15.01
N ALA A 150 -18.17 -25.48 16.22
CA ALA A 150 -17.58 -26.46 17.12
C ALA A 150 -18.62 -27.49 17.57
N ASP A 151 -19.83 -27.05 17.91
CA ASP A 151 -20.94 -27.94 18.29
C ASP A 151 -21.37 -28.84 17.13
N GLU A 152 -21.42 -28.31 15.90
CA GLU A 152 -21.70 -29.10 14.69
C GLU A 152 -20.65 -30.19 14.45
N LEU A 153 -19.36 -29.84 14.55
CA LEU A 153 -18.26 -30.80 14.41
C LEU A 153 -18.30 -31.88 15.49
N LEU A 154 -18.63 -31.53 16.74
CA LEU A 154 -18.79 -32.50 17.82
C LEU A 154 -19.98 -33.42 17.57
N ALA A 155 -21.10 -32.90 17.07
CA ALA A 155 -22.27 -33.71 16.71
C ALA A 155 -21.96 -34.67 15.55
N ASP A 156 -21.21 -34.23 14.54
CA ASP A 156 -20.81 -35.07 13.42
C ASP A 156 -19.77 -36.12 13.82
N ALA A 157 -18.82 -35.77 14.69
CA ALA A 157 -17.91 -36.73 15.29
C ALA A 157 -18.64 -37.78 16.13
N ALA A 158 -19.68 -37.39 16.88
CA ALA A 158 -20.52 -38.32 17.63
C ALA A 158 -21.28 -39.28 16.68
N LYS A 159 -21.90 -38.76 15.61
CA LYS A 159 -22.55 -39.60 14.57
C LYS A 159 -21.57 -40.56 13.90
N ALA A 160 -20.35 -40.11 13.61
CA ALA A 160 -19.32 -40.97 13.02
C ALA A 160 -18.90 -42.08 14.01
N GLY A 161 -18.75 -41.74 15.29
CA GLY A 161 -18.50 -42.72 16.35
C GLY A 161 -19.62 -43.75 16.49
N ASP A 162 -20.88 -43.32 16.37
CA ASP A 162 -22.04 -44.22 16.40
C ASP A 162 -22.05 -45.17 15.20
N ARG A 163 -21.77 -44.68 13.98
CA ARG A 163 -21.64 -45.54 12.78
C ARG A 163 -20.53 -46.57 12.94
N ILE A 164 -19.35 -46.17 13.41
CA ILE A 164 -18.24 -47.11 13.66
C ILE A 164 -18.66 -48.19 14.65
N ARG A 165 -19.41 -47.83 15.69
CA ARG A 165 -19.90 -48.78 16.69
C ARG A 165 -20.93 -49.75 16.11
N GLU A 166 -21.80 -49.26 15.24
CA GLU A 166 -22.84 -50.06 14.56
C GLU A 166 -22.25 -50.99 13.49
N ASP A 167 -21.26 -50.52 12.73
CA ASP A 167 -20.48 -51.31 11.77
C ASP A 167 -19.66 -52.41 12.49
N ALA A 168 -19.00 -52.06 13.60
CA ALA A 168 -18.27 -53.03 14.43
C ALA A 168 -19.21 -54.07 15.04
N ALA A 169 -20.38 -53.66 15.55
CA ALA A 169 -21.39 -54.58 16.06
C ALA A 169 -21.92 -55.52 14.96
N SER A 170 -22.16 -55.00 13.75
CA SER A 170 -22.61 -55.79 12.59
C SER A 170 -21.56 -56.79 12.13
N SER A 171 -20.28 -56.38 12.06
CA SER A 171 -19.18 -57.30 11.74
C SER A 171 -19.02 -58.39 12.80
N ALA A 172 -19.05 -58.03 14.08
CA ALA A 172 -18.98 -58.99 15.19
C ALA A 172 -20.15 -59.99 15.19
N ALA A 173 -21.37 -59.55 14.85
CA ALA A 173 -22.53 -60.42 14.70
C ALA A 173 -22.38 -61.38 13.50
N ALA A 174 -21.83 -60.89 12.38
CA ALA A 174 -21.56 -61.71 11.20
C ALA A 174 -20.47 -62.76 11.48
N ASP A 175 -19.40 -62.38 12.18
CA ASP A 175 -18.34 -63.29 12.62
C ASP A 175 -18.85 -64.36 13.58
N ALA A 176 -19.64 -63.96 14.59
CA ALA A 176 -20.28 -64.91 15.50
C ALA A 176 -21.21 -65.89 14.76
N GLN A 177 -21.92 -65.42 13.73
CA GLN A 177 -22.76 -66.28 12.91
C GLN A 177 -21.92 -67.26 12.08
N ARG A 178 -20.83 -66.81 11.45
CA ARG A 178 -19.90 -67.69 10.72
C ARG A 178 -19.36 -68.80 11.62
N VAL A 179 -18.84 -68.44 12.79
CA VAL A 179 -18.32 -69.42 13.77
C VAL A 179 -19.39 -70.42 14.19
N ARG A 180 -20.63 -69.99 14.43
CA ARG A 180 -21.73 -70.92 14.73
C ARG A 180 -22.02 -71.89 13.58
N THR A 181 -22.04 -71.37 12.35
CA THR A 181 -22.34 -72.17 11.15
C THR A 181 -21.23 -73.20 10.89
N ASP A 182 -19.97 -72.80 11.04
CA ASP A 182 -18.80 -73.67 10.89
C ASP A 182 -18.75 -74.74 12.00
N ALA A 183 -19.10 -74.37 13.23
CA ALA A 183 -19.20 -75.30 14.35
C ALA A 183 -20.31 -76.34 14.15
N GLU A 184 -21.49 -75.92 13.65
CA GLU A 184 -22.58 -76.84 13.30
C GLU A 184 -22.18 -77.80 12.17
N ALA A 185 -21.52 -77.30 11.12
CA ALA A 185 -21.01 -78.13 10.02
C ALA A 185 -20.01 -79.17 10.53
N THR A 186 -19.08 -78.76 11.39
CA THR A 186 -18.08 -79.66 12.00
C THR A 186 -18.75 -80.72 12.87
N ALA A 187 -19.75 -80.34 13.68
CA ALA A 187 -20.51 -81.28 14.51
C ALA A 187 -21.31 -82.29 13.66
N GLN A 188 -21.92 -81.85 12.56
CA GLN A 188 -22.63 -82.72 11.63
C GLN A 188 -21.69 -83.72 10.95
N GLN A 189 -20.50 -83.27 10.55
CA GLN A 189 -19.48 -84.14 9.97
C GLN A 189 -19.00 -85.19 10.98
N LEU A 190 -18.72 -84.80 12.22
CA LEU A 190 -18.32 -85.73 13.27
C LEU A 190 -19.40 -86.79 13.55
N LEU A 191 -20.68 -86.40 13.51
CA LEU A 191 -21.81 -87.32 13.65
C LEU A 191 -21.94 -88.27 12.45
N ALA A 192 -21.64 -87.81 11.23
CA ALA A 192 -21.62 -88.66 10.04
C ALA A 192 -20.48 -89.68 10.10
N ASP A 193 -19.28 -89.24 10.48
CA ASP A 193 -18.10 -90.10 10.65
C ASP A 193 -18.34 -91.15 11.74
N ALA A 194 -18.93 -90.74 12.87
CA ALA A 194 -19.29 -91.67 13.96
C ALA A 194 -20.32 -92.72 13.51
N ARG A 195 -21.32 -92.33 12.70
CA ARG A 195 -22.29 -93.28 12.13
C ARG A 195 -21.61 -94.25 11.14
N GLY A 196 -20.77 -93.75 10.25
CA GLY A 196 -20.03 -94.59 9.31
C GLY A 196 -19.12 -95.60 10.02
N ASN A 197 -18.43 -95.17 11.08
CA ASN A 197 -17.62 -96.06 11.91
C ASN A 197 -18.47 -97.11 12.65
N ALA A 198 -19.64 -96.73 13.17
CA ALA A 198 -20.56 -97.66 13.80
C ALA A 198 -21.11 -98.71 12.81
N GLU A 199 -21.48 -98.31 11.59
CA GLU A 199 -21.93 -99.20 10.53
C GLU A 199 -20.83 -100.16 10.03
N ALA A 200 -19.59 -99.68 9.95
CA ALA A 200 -18.44 -100.52 9.64
C ALA A 200 -18.21 -101.58 10.74
N LEU A 201 -18.34 -101.19 12.01
CA LEU A 201 -18.19 -102.09 13.15
C LEU A 201 -19.30 -103.14 13.20
N THR A 202 -20.56 -102.76 12.96
CA THR A 202 -21.69 -103.71 12.92
C THR A 202 -21.57 -104.69 11.76
N THR A 203 -21.12 -104.23 10.59
CA THR A 203 -20.85 -105.09 9.43
C THR A 203 -19.72 -106.08 9.72
N ALA A 204 -18.63 -105.62 10.34
CA ALA A 204 -17.51 -106.48 10.74
C ALA A 204 -17.93 -107.50 11.80
N ALA A 205 -18.76 -107.10 12.77
CA ALA A 205 -19.29 -108.00 13.81
C ALA A 205 -20.24 -109.05 13.21
N ALA A 206 -21.10 -108.66 12.27
CA ALA A 206 -21.98 -109.59 11.55
C ALA A 206 -21.18 -110.60 10.72
N GLY A 207 -20.14 -110.16 10.01
CA GLY A 207 -19.24 -111.04 9.26
C GLY A 207 -18.53 -112.06 10.16
N LYS A 208 -18.03 -111.64 11.32
CA LYS A 208 -17.45 -112.56 12.31
C LYS A 208 -18.48 -113.53 12.91
N ALA A 209 -19.71 -113.08 13.15
CA ALA A 209 -20.78 -113.95 13.65
C ALA A 209 -21.16 -115.04 12.63
N GLU A 210 -21.21 -114.70 11.34
CA GLU A 210 -21.44 -115.67 10.26
C GLU A 210 -20.30 -116.68 10.12
N GLU A 211 -19.05 -116.25 10.29
CA GLU A 211 -17.87 -117.13 10.30
C GLU A 211 -17.95 -118.16 11.44
N VAL A 212 -18.30 -117.70 12.66
CA VAL A 212 -18.47 -118.58 13.82
C VAL A 212 -19.63 -119.55 13.62
N LEU A 213 -20.76 -119.10 13.08
CA LEU A 213 -21.92 -119.95 12.78
C LEU A 213 -21.62 -120.98 11.67
N ALA A 214 -20.82 -120.61 10.67
CA ALA A 214 -20.36 -121.54 9.64
C ALA A 214 -19.39 -122.59 10.21
N GLY A 215 -18.50 -122.19 11.13
CA GLY A 215 -17.63 -123.11 11.87
C GLY A 215 -18.41 -124.09 12.73
N ALA A 216 -19.40 -123.60 13.50
CA ALA A 216 -20.25 -124.42 14.35
C ALA A 216 -21.11 -125.41 13.54
N ARG A 217 -21.64 -125.01 12.38
CA ARG A 217 -22.39 -125.91 11.49
C ARG A 217 -21.52 -127.02 10.90
N ARG A 218 -20.27 -126.71 10.56
CA ARG A 218 -19.31 -127.70 10.02
C ARG A 218 -18.99 -128.75 11.09
N GLN A 219 -18.67 -128.31 12.31
CA GLN A 219 -18.48 -129.20 13.46
C GLN A 219 -19.71 -130.07 13.75
N ALA A 220 -20.92 -129.52 13.65
CA ALA A 220 -22.15 -130.29 13.85
C ALA A 220 -22.39 -131.34 12.75
N GLN A 221 -22.04 -131.04 11.49
CA GLN A 221 -22.12 -132.00 10.38
C GLN A 221 -21.07 -133.11 10.51
N ASP A 222 -19.85 -132.79 10.91
CA ASP A 222 -18.80 -133.78 11.15
C ASP A 222 -19.24 -134.75 12.27
N ALA A 223 -19.77 -134.22 13.38
CA ALA A 223 -20.29 -135.03 14.49
C ALA A 223 -21.48 -135.94 14.10
N LEU A 224 -22.35 -135.50 13.18
CA LEU A 224 -23.46 -136.33 12.67
C LEU A 224 -22.97 -137.44 11.73
N THR A 225 -21.87 -137.22 11.03
CA THR A 225 -21.26 -138.21 10.12
C THR A 225 -20.54 -139.29 10.93
N ASP A 226 -19.86 -138.91 12.00
CA ASP A 226 -19.23 -139.83 12.95
C ASP A 226 -20.28 -140.68 13.70
N ALA A 227 -21.39 -140.07 14.14
CA ALA A 227 -22.49 -140.78 14.80
C ALA A 227 -23.18 -141.83 13.88
N ALA A 228 -23.21 -141.61 12.57
CA ALA A 228 -23.75 -142.57 11.61
C ALA A 228 -22.82 -143.78 11.40
N ALA A 229 -21.49 -143.58 11.49
CA ALA A 229 -20.50 -144.67 11.43
C ALA A 229 -20.47 -145.51 12.73
N ASP A 230 -20.80 -144.90 13.87
CA ASP A 230 -20.90 -145.58 15.16
C ASP A 230 -22.15 -146.46 15.29
N ALA A 231 -23.29 -146.05 14.70
CA ALA A 231 -24.53 -146.83 14.70
C ALA A 231 -24.43 -148.17 13.94
N GLU A 232 -23.50 -148.29 12.99
CA GLU A 232 -23.24 -149.51 12.22
C GLU A 232 -22.39 -150.53 13.01
N ARG A 233 -21.45 -150.05 13.84
CA ARG A 233 -20.58 -150.85 14.73
C ARG A 233 -21.32 -151.38 15.97
N VAL A 234 -22.15 -150.54 16.60
CA VAL A 234 -22.88 -150.89 17.83
C VAL A 234 -23.83 -152.09 17.64
N ARG A 235 -24.35 -152.33 16.43
CA ARG A 235 -25.22 -153.50 16.15
C ARG A 235 -24.50 -154.85 16.14
N THR A 236 -23.17 -154.87 15.97
CA THR A 236 -22.37 -156.10 15.91
C THR A 236 -21.68 -156.44 17.23
N GLU A 237 -21.40 -155.44 18.08
CA GLU A 237 -20.71 -155.61 19.38
C GLU A 237 -21.66 -155.69 20.60
N ALA A 238 -22.87 -155.13 20.52
CA ALA A 238 -23.83 -155.07 21.64
C ALA A 238 -24.35 -156.43 22.17
N GLY A 239 -24.07 -157.55 21.50
CA GLY A 239 -24.44 -158.89 22.00
C GLY A 239 -23.47 -159.48 23.02
N ARG A 240 -22.24 -158.95 23.15
CA ARG A 240 -21.17 -159.58 23.96
C ARG A 240 -20.66 -158.75 25.13
N GLU A 241 -20.89 -157.43 25.16
CA GLU A 241 -20.36 -156.55 26.23
C GLU A 241 -21.39 -156.14 27.30
N ALA A 242 -22.67 -156.53 27.16
CA ALA A 242 -23.76 -156.19 28.06
C ALA A 242 -23.64 -156.75 29.51
N ALA A 243 -22.61 -157.56 29.81
CA ALA A 243 -22.43 -158.17 31.13
C ALA A 243 -21.35 -157.49 32.01
N GLN A 244 -20.51 -156.59 31.47
CA GLN A 244 -19.36 -156.04 32.21
C GLN A 244 -19.53 -154.55 32.61
N VAL A 245 -20.44 -153.80 31.95
CA VAL A 245 -20.54 -152.33 32.06
C VAL A 245 -21.32 -151.81 33.28
N LEU A 246 -22.08 -152.66 33.98
CA LEU A 246 -22.90 -152.21 35.13
C LEU A 246 -22.11 -151.96 36.43
N VAL A 247 -20.84 -152.39 36.50
CA VAL A 247 -19.97 -152.16 37.67
C VAL A 247 -19.14 -150.88 37.52
N ASP A 248 -18.78 -150.50 36.29
CA ASP A 248 -17.99 -149.28 36.03
C ASP A 248 -18.84 -147.99 36.04
N ALA A 249 -20.17 -148.11 35.88
CA ALA A 249 -21.10 -146.98 35.83
C ALA A 249 -21.31 -146.29 37.18
N THR A 250 -21.13 -146.99 38.31
CA THR A 250 -21.34 -146.42 39.65
C THR A 250 -20.18 -145.53 40.12
N ASP A 251 -18.96 -145.79 39.66
CA ASP A 251 -17.77 -145.02 40.07
C ASP A 251 -17.64 -143.71 39.26
N LYS A 252 -18.06 -143.69 37.99
CA LYS A 252 -18.01 -142.50 37.12
C LYS A 252 -19.03 -141.41 37.51
N HIS A 253 -20.16 -141.80 38.10
CA HIS A 253 -21.23 -140.86 38.47
C HIS A 253 -20.84 -139.94 39.63
N ALA A 254 -20.01 -140.42 40.56
CA ALA A 254 -19.49 -139.63 41.68
C ALA A 254 -18.42 -138.60 41.24
N GLU A 255 -17.68 -138.89 40.16
CA GLU A 255 -16.62 -138.02 39.62
C GLU A 255 -17.21 -136.83 38.83
N LEU A 256 -18.32 -137.04 38.11
CA LEU A 256 -18.98 -136.02 37.29
C LEU A 256 -19.73 -134.94 38.11
N LEU A 257 -20.18 -135.26 39.33
CA LEU A 257 -20.83 -134.30 40.23
C LEU A 257 -19.82 -133.32 40.86
N ALA A 258 -18.57 -133.74 41.07
CA ALA A 258 -17.51 -132.89 41.62
C ALA A 258 -16.90 -131.92 40.57
N GLU A 259 -16.92 -132.29 39.29
CA GLU A 259 -16.42 -131.45 38.18
C GLU A 259 -17.40 -130.31 37.80
N ALA A 260 -18.71 -130.58 37.92
CA ALA A 260 -19.76 -129.60 37.68
C ALA A 260 -19.76 -128.45 38.71
N GLU A 261 -19.44 -128.73 39.97
CA GLU A 261 -19.32 -127.71 41.03
C GLU A 261 -18.06 -126.85 40.89
N ARG A 262 -16.94 -127.40 40.38
CA ARG A 262 -15.72 -126.63 40.05
C ARG A 262 -15.94 -125.66 38.90
N THR A 263 -16.57 -126.12 37.82
CA THR A 263 -16.85 -125.28 36.64
C THR A 263 -17.77 -124.09 36.98
N ALA A 264 -18.75 -124.29 37.87
CA ALA A 264 -19.65 -123.24 38.34
C ALA A 264 -18.99 -122.24 39.32
N ALA A 265 -17.89 -122.62 39.98
CA ALA A 265 -17.09 -121.76 40.84
C ALA A 265 -16.05 -120.94 40.02
N ASP A 266 -15.44 -121.56 39.01
CA ASP A 266 -14.46 -120.92 38.10
C ASP A 266 -15.13 -119.87 37.20
N THR A 267 -16.36 -120.12 36.74
CA THR A 267 -17.13 -119.15 35.94
C THR A 267 -17.51 -117.90 36.75
N ARG A 268 -17.78 -118.05 38.06
CA ARG A 268 -18.08 -116.94 38.97
C ARG A 268 -16.84 -116.11 39.34
N THR A 269 -15.68 -116.75 39.48
CA THR A 269 -14.40 -116.05 39.74
C THR A 269 -13.84 -115.39 38.48
N GLY A 270 -14.04 -115.97 37.29
CA GLY A 270 -13.71 -115.37 36.00
C GLY A 270 -14.55 -114.11 35.72
N ALA A 271 -15.88 -114.19 35.88
CA ALA A 271 -16.76 -113.05 35.69
C ALA A 271 -16.51 -111.90 36.71
N ALA A 272 -16.08 -112.21 37.93
CA ALA A 272 -15.68 -111.22 38.93
C ALA A 272 -14.35 -110.52 38.56
N LYS A 273 -13.36 -111.27 38.06
CA LYS A 273 -12.09 -110.72 37.58
C LYS A 273 -12.25 -109.86 36.31
N ASP A 274 -13.11 -110.27 35.39
CA ASP A 274 -13.37 -109.49 34.17
C ASP A 274 -14.15 -108.20 34.50
N ALA A 275 -15.08 -108.24 35.46
CA ALA A 275 -15.75 -107.05 35.97
C ALA A 275 -14.80 -106.09 36.70
N GLU A 276 -13.85 -106.60 37.50
CA GLU A 276 -12.79 -105.80 38.12
C GLU A 276 -11.83 -105.21 37.08
N GLN A 277 -11.44 -105.96 36.05
CA GLN A 277 -10.58 -105.45 34.97
C GLN A 277 -11.26 -104.36 34.12
N VAL A 278 -12.57 -104.47 33.90
CA VAL A 278 -13.35 -103.44 33.20
C VAL A 278 -13.52 -102.19 34.06
N LEU A 279 -13.69 -102.34 35.38
CA LEU A 279 -13.74 -101.21 36.31
C LEU A 279 -12.37 -100.53 36.49
N GLU A 280 -11.27 -101.27 36.47
CA GLU A 280 -9.91 -100.70 36.46
C GLU A 280 -9.60 -99.98 35.16
N ARG A 281 -9.94 -100.55 33.99
CA ARG A 281 -9.78 -99.87 32.70
C ARG A 281 -10.63 -98.60 32.62
N ALA A 282 -11.88 -98.65 33.08
CA ALA A 282 -12.75 -97.48 33.14
C ALA A 282 -12.24 -96.40 34.11
N ARG A 283 -11.62 -96.78 35.24
CA ARG A 283 -10.96 -95.84 36.16
C ARG A 283 -9.68 -95.24 35.57
N ALA A 284 -8.85 -96.06 34.91
CA ALA A 284 -7.64 -95.61 34.25
C ALA A 284 -7.93 -94.73 33.01
N ASP A 285 -9.02 -94.99 32.28
CA ASP A 285 -9.51 -94.14 31.20
C ASP A 285 -10.07 -92.82 31.77
N ALA A 286 -10.82 -92.86 32.88
CA ALA A 286 -11.33 -91.66 33.54
C ALA A 286 -10.20 -90.80 34.16
N GLU A 287 -9.15 -91.42 34.71
CA GLU A 287 -7.94 -90.73 35.19
C GLU A 287 -7.13 -90.14 34.04
N ARG A 288 -6.93 -90.86 32.92
CA ARG A 288 -6.30 -90.29 31.71
C ARG A 288 -7.09 -89.13 31.12
N THR A 289 -8.43 -89.19 31.18
CA THR A 289 -9.30 -88.10 30.70
C THR A 289 -9.23 -86.90 31.65
N ARG A 290 -9.08 -87.12 32.97
CA ARG A 290 -8.82 -86.06 33.94
C ARG A 290 -7.44 -85.45 33.77
N GLU A 291 -6.39 -86.24 33.62
CA GLU A 291 -5.02 -85.75 33.38
C GLU A 291 -4.95 -84.96 32.06
N SER A 292 -5.59 -85.43 30.99
CA SER A 292 -5.67 -84.70 29.72
C SER A 292 -6.48 -83.40 29.84
N ALA A 293 -7.58 -83.40 30.60
CA ALA A 293 -8.37 -82.19 30.86
C ALA A 293 -7.62 -81.20 31.79
N ASP A 294 -6.85 -81.69 32.75
CA ASP A 294 -6.01 -80.89 33.64
C ASP A 294 -4.79 -80.34 32.91
N GLU A 295 -4.18 -81.09 31.99
CA GLU A 295 -3.14 -80.61 31.07
C GLU A 295 -3.69 -79.55 30.12
N GLN A 296 -4.88 -79.75 29.53
CA GLN A 296 -5.51 -78.73 28.70
C GLN A 296 -5.89 -77.48 29.52
N ALA A 297 -6.38 -77.65 30.75
CA ALA A 297 -6.66 -76.53 31.66
C ALA A 297 -5.37 -75.82 32.11
N ALA A 298 -4.26 -76.53 32.26
CA ALA A 298 -2.94 -75.95 32.55
C ALA A 298 -2.36 -75.23 31.32
N GLN A 299 -2.58 -75.76 30.11
CA GLN A 299 -2.11 -75.17 28.86
C GLN A 299 -2.91 -73.90 28.50
N VAL A 300 -4.22 -73.89 28.76
CA VAL A 300 -5.07 -72.69 28.65
C VAL A 300 -4.70 -71.65 29.71
N ARG A 301 -4.42 -72.05 30.96
CA ARG A 301 -3.94 -71.13 32.01
C ARG A 301 -2.56 -70.55 31.68
N ALA A 302 -1.61 -71.37 31.22
CA ALA A 302 -0.30 -70.91 30.77
C ALA A 302 -0.40 -70.00 29.53
N GLY A 303 -1.33 -70.28 28.62
CA GLY A 303 -1.65 -69.42 27.48
C GLY A 303 -2.25 -68.08 27.91
N ALA A 304 -3.18 -68.09 28.86
CA ALA A 304 -3.79 -66.89 29.44
C ALA A 304 -2.79 -66.07 30.27
N GLU A 305 -1.88 -66.72 31.00
CA GLU A 305 -0.79 -66.08 31.74
C GLU A 305 0.25 -65.48 30.80
N LYS A 306 0.58 -66.14 29.69
CA LYS A 306 1.46 -65.60 28.64
C LYS A 306 0.82 -64.42 27.92
N LEU A 307 -0.49 -64.47 27.64
CA LEU A 307 -1.25 -63.34 27.10
C LEU A 307 -1.34 -62.19 28.10
N ALA A 308 -1.57 -62.46 29.38
CA ALA A 308 -1.59 -61.46 30.43
C ALA A 308 -0.19 -60.86 30.68
N ALA A 309 0.87 -61.64 30.55
CA ALA A 309 2.25 -61.15 30.60
C ALA A 309 2.59 -60.32 29.35
N GLY A 310 2.11 -60.72 28.17
CA GLY A 310 2.22 -59.94 26.94
C GLY A 310 1.50 -58.60 27.04
N LEU A 311 0.24 -58.60 27.49
CA LEU A 311 -0.54 -57.37 27.72
C LEU A 311 0.08 -56.47 28.78
N ARG A 312 0.68 -57.03 29.85
CA ARG A 312 1.42 -56.24 30.84
C ARG A 312 2.70 -55.65 30.24
N ALA A 313 3.47 -56.42 29.46
CA ALA A 313 4.66 -55.93 28.79
C ALA A 313 4.34 -54.89 27.71
N ASP A 314 3.19 -54.99 27.05
CA ASP A 314 2.69 -54.01 26.08
C ASP A 314 2.18 -52.74 26.78
N ALA A 315 1.51 -52.89 27.93
CA ALA A 315 1.11 -51.76 28.78
C ALA A 315 2.33 -51.03 29.38
N ASP A 316 3.35 -51.78 29.81
CA ASP A 316 4.61 -51.21 30.31
C ASP A 316 5.37 -50.49 29.19
N ARG A 317 5.44 -51.08 27.98
CA ARG A 317 5.99 -50.38 26.80
C ARG A 317 5.21 -49.12 26.46
N ALA A 318 3.87 -49.18 26.47
CA ALA A 318 3.03 -48.00 26.22
C ALA A 318 3.21 -46.92 27.30
N LEU A 319 3.43 -47.30 28.56
CA LEU A 319 3.73 -46.37 29.65
C LEU A 319 5.13 -45.75 29.52
N ASP A 320 6.12 -46.53 29.10
CA ASP A 320 7.49 -46.04 28.88
C ASP A 320 7.57 -45.15 27.63
N ASP A 321 6.86 -45.48 26.55
CA ASP A 321 6.72 -44.63 25.36
C ASP A 321 5.98 -43.32 25.70
N ALA A 322 4.95 -43.38 26.54
CA ALA A 322 4.25 -42.20 27.03
C ALA A 322 5.14 -41.33 27.93
N ARG A 323 6.00 -41.94 28.76
CA ARG A 323 6.99 -41.23 29.58
C ARG A 323 8.08 -40.58 28.73
N ALA A 324 8.62 -41.31 27.74
CA ALA A 324 9.60 -40.77 26.80
C ALA A 324 9.02 -39.60 26.00
N SER A 325 7.78 -39.73 25.50
CA SER A 325 7.06 -38.65 24.81
C SER A 325 6.81 -37.45 25.74
N ALA A 326 6.50 -37.69 27.02
CA ALA A 326 6.32 -36.63 28.00
C ALA A 326 7.64 -35.91 28.36
N GLU A 327 8.77 -36.63 28.38
CA GLU A 327 10.11 -36.06 28.56
C GLU A 327 10.58 -35.27 27.33
N GLU A 328 10.28 -35.75 26.12
CA GLU A 328 10.50 -35.02 24.88
C GLU A 328 9.66 -33.74 24.82
N LEU A 329 8.39 -33.80 25.22
CA LEU A 329 7.53 -32.62 25.35
C LEU A 329 8.06 -31.64 26.39
N ARG A 330 8.54 -32.12 27.55
CA ARG A 330 9.14 -31.25 28.58
C ARG A 330 10.41 -30.58 28.08
N THR A 331 11.30 -31.32 27.42
CA THR A 331 12.54 -30.75 26.87
C THR A 331 12.27 -29.80 25.69
N ALA A 332 11.25 -30.05 24.87
CA ALA A 332 10.79 -29.14 23.83
C ALA A 332 10.20 -27.85 24.44
N VAL A 333 9.34 -27.98 25.46
CA VAL A 333 8.79 -26.84 26.19
C VAL A 333 9.89 -26.04 26.90
N ASP A 334 10.88 -26.70 27.51
CA ASP A 334 12.02 -26.03 28.16
C ASP A 334 12.88 -25.27 27.13
N LYS A 335 13.08 -25.83 25.94
CA LYS A 335 13.76 -25.14 24.82
C LYS A 335 12.95 -23.97 24.29
N ASP A 336 11.63 -24.10 24.20
CA ASP A 336 10.74 -23.04 23.75
C ASP A 336 10.66 -21.92 24.79
N VAL A 337 10.61 -22.26 26.08
CA VAL A 337 10.67 -21.31 27.19
C VAL A 337 12.04 -20.61 27.23
N ALA A 338 13.14 -21.32 26.96
CA ALA A 338 14.47 -20.71 26.84
C ALA A 338 14.54 -19.73 25.65
N ARG A 339 14.02 -20.13 24.48
CA ARG A 339 13.94 -19.27 23.29
C ARG A 339 13.09 -18.04 23.54
N LEU A 340 11.95 -18.19 24.20
CA LEU A 340 11.06 -17.07 24.55
C LEU A 340 11.70 -16.14 25.59
N ARG A 341 12.51 -16.65 26.52
CA ARG A 341 13.29 -15.82 27.45
C ARG A 341 14.40 -15.07 26.75
N GLU A 342 15.17 -15.72 25.89
CA GLU A 342 16.21 -15.08 25.08
C GLU A 342 15.63 -14.00 24.16
N GLN A 343 14.47 -14.28 23.56
CA GLN A 343 13.74 -13.32 22.74
C GLN A 343 13.18 -12.16 23.57
N ALA A 344 12.62 -12.42 24.76
CA ALA A 344 12.19 -11.36 25.67
C ALA A 344 13.36 -10.50 26.19
N GLU A 345 14.54 -11.09 26.42
CA GLU A 345 15.76 -10.37 26.79
C GLU A 345 16.27 -9.51 25.63
N THR A 346 16.20 -10.02 24.40
CA THR A 346 16.56 -9.28 23.18
C THR A 346 15.57 -8.13 22.91
N ASP A 347 14.27 -8.37 23.09
CA ASP A 347 13.22 -7.37 22.97
C ASP A 347 13.35 -6.31 24.07
N GLN A 348 13.74 -6.70 25.28
CA GLN A 348 14.03 -5.76 26.36
C GLN A 348 15.30 -4.94 26.10
N ALA A 349 16.35 -5.56 25.52
CA ALA A 349 17.58 -4.85 25.13
C ALA A 349 17.32 -3.85 24.00
N THR A 350 16.60 -4.25 22.96
CA THR A 350 16.20 -3.36 21.86
C THR A 350 15.25 -2.25 22.32
N ALA A 351 14.34 -2.52 23.25
CA ALA A 351 13.50 -1.49 23.86
C ALA A 351 14.30 -0.50 24.72
N ARG A 352 15.33 -0.98 25.45
CA ARG A 352 16.27 -0.12 26.19
C ARG A 352 17.11 0.74 25.26
N ASP A 353 17.62 0.18 24.17
CA ASP A 353 18.39 0.92 23.16
C ASP A 353 17.52 1.94 22.42
N ALA A 354 16.27 1.59 22.11
CA ALA A 354 15.30 2.52 21.54
C ALA A 354 14.94 3.66 22.51
N ALA A 355 14.79 3.36 23.81
CA ALA A 355 14.56 4.37 24.85
C ALA A 355 15.81 5.25 25.08
N ALA A 356 17.01 4.67 25.05
CA ALA A 356 18.27 5.40 25.12
C ALA A 356 18.47 6.31 23.91
N LYS A 357 18.10 5.84 22.70
CA LYS A 357 18.11 6.65 21.48
C LYS A 357 17.07 7.75 21.52
N ALA A 358 15.85 7.47 21.97
CA ALA A 358 14.81 8.48 22.11
C ALA A 358 15.17 9.57 23.13
N THR A 359 15.84 9.20 24.24
CA THR A 359 16.34 10.17 25.22
C THR A 359 17.54 10.96 24.70
N ALA A 360 18.43 10.35 23.91
CA ALA A 360 19.51 11.04 23.21
C ALA A 360 18.97 12.01 22.15
N ASP A 361 17.95 11.62 21.39
CA ASP A 361 17.28 12.45 20.40
C ASP A 361 16.52 13.62 21.06
N GLN A 362 15.88 13.38 22.22
CA GLN A 362 15.28 14.45 23.03
C GLN A 362 16.33 15.41 23.60
N ALA A 363 17.48 14.92 24.03
CA ALA A 363 18.59 15.76 24.49
C ALA A 363 19.20 16.57 23.34
N ALA A 364 19.35 15.97 22.16
CA ALA A 364 19.80 16.65 20.94
C ALA A 364 18.77 17.70 20.47
N ALA A 365 17.48 17.40 20.56
CA ALA A 365 16.41 18.36 20.27
C ALA A 365 16.39 19.52 21.28
N ALA A 366 16.62 19.25 22.57
CA ALA A 366 16.75 20.29 23.59
C ALA A 366 17.99 21.17 23.38
N GLN A 367 19.12 20.57 22.97
CA GLN A 367 20.33 21.32 22.60
C GLN A 367 20.11 22.16 21.33
N ALA A 368 19.43 21.61 20.32
CA ALA A 368 19.08 22.33 19.10
C ALA A 368 18.09 23.48 19.36
N LEU A 369 17.18 23.32 20.32
CA LEU A 369 16.28 24.40 20.77
C LEU A 369 17.05 25.48 21.53
N ALA A 370 18.00 25.11 22.40
CA ALA A 370 18.85 26.08 23.10
C ALA A 370 19.81 26.82 22.14
N GLU A 371 20.32 26.16 21.12
CA GLU A 371 21.10 26.80 20.05
C GLU A 371 20.23 27.69 19.17
N ALA A 372 19.01 27.25 18.84
CA ALA A 372 18.03 28.07 18.12
C ALA A 372 17.62 29.31 18.91
N GLU A 373 17.45 29.22 20.24
CA GLU A 373 17.19 30.37 21.11
C GLU A 373 18.37 31.35 21.15
N ARG A 374 19.62 30.86 21.24
CA ARG A 374 20.80 31.74 21.14
C ARG A 374 20.94 32.40 19.77
N ILE A 375 20.60 31.69 18.70
CA ILE A 375 20.57 32.24 17.33
C ILE A 375 19.41 33.25 17.21
N LEU A 376 18.28 33.04 17.88
CA LEU A 376 17.14 33.95 17.91
C LEU A 376 17.46 35.23 18.71
N GLU A 377 18.21 35.16 19.81
CA GLU A 377 18.72 36.31 20.57
C GLU A 377 19.76 37.12 19.77
N ALA A 378 20.68 36.44 19.08
CA ALA A 378 21.62 37.09 18.17
C ALA A 378 20.93 37.68 16.91
N ALA A 379 19.83 37.06 16.48
CA ALA A 379 19.00 37.54 15.37
C ALA A 379 18.10 38.71 15.78
N THR A 380 17.59 38.75 17.02
CA THR A 380 16.70 39.83 17.51
C THR A 380 17.40 41.18 17.56
N GLN A 381 18.69 41.21 17.93
CA GLN A 381 19.52 42.42 17.84
C GLN A 381 19.78 42.86 16.39
N ARG A 382 19.88 41.92 15.44
CA ARG A 382 20.06 42.20 14.00
C ARG A 382 18.73 42.53 13.28
N THR A 383 17.59 42.13 13.81
CA THR A 383 16.25 42.38 13.21
C THR A 383 15.72 43.79 13.48
N VAL A 384 16.11 44.47 14.57
CA VAL A 384 15.69 45.87 14.80
C VAL A 384 16.26 46.78 13.69
N GLN A 385 17.46 46.51 13.19
CA GLN A 385 18.04 47.26 12.05
C GLN A 385 17.52 46.80 10.67
N ARG A 386 17.04 45.55 10.52
CA ARG A 386 16.48 45.02 9.26
C ARG A 386 14.97 45.25 9.10
N ALA A 387 14.21 45.44 10.18
CA ALA A 387 12.77 45.70 10.15
C ALA A 387 12.46 46.99 9.37
N ARG A 388 13.23 48.06 9.62
CA ARG A 388 13.13 49.35 8.92
C ARG A 388 13.45 49.27 7.43
N ARG A 389 14.19 48.23 7.00
CA ARG A 389 14.54 47.94 5.59
C ARG A 389 13.59 46.92 4.93
N ARG A 390 12.67 46.32 5.69
CA ARG A 390 11.73 45.29 5.25
C ARG A 390 10.35 45.85 4.94
N GLU A 391 9.87 46.91 5.60
CA GLU A 391 8.61 47.60 5.24
C GLU A 391 8.65 48.12 3.80
N ILE A 392 9.70 48.86 3.44
CA ILE A 392 9.93 49.40 2.07
C ILE A 392 10.01 48.28 1.01
N ARG A 393 10.50 47.09 1.40
CA ARG A 393 10.57 45.92 0.49
C ARG A 393 9.32 45.05 0.52
N ALA A 394 8.44 45.19 1.50
CA ALA A 394 7.20 44.43 1.63
C ALA A 394 6.11 45.08 0.76
N GLU A 395 6.02 46.41 0.78
CA GLU A 395 5.10 47.19 -0.06
C GLU A 395 5.43 47.01 -1.56
N SER A 396 6.71 47.04 -1.92
CA SER A 396 7.16 46.79 -3.30
C SER A 396 7.01 45.32 -3.75
N ARG A 397 6.94 44.36 -2.83
CA ARG A 397 6.68 42.93 -3.15
C ARG A 397 5.20 42.60 -3.18
N ALA A 398 4.36 43.29 -2.39
CA ALA A 398 2.90 43.21 -2.46
C ALA A 398 2.38 43.79 -3.79
N ALA A 399 2.92 44.94 -4.22
CA ALA A 399 2.63 45.54 -5.53
C ALA A 399 3.01 44.63 -6.71
N ARG A 400 4.14 43.92 -6.61
CA ARG A 400 4.58 42.94 -7.63
C ARG A 400 3.78 41.64 -7.63
N ARG A 401 3.14 41.26 -6.51
CA ARG A 401 2.25 40.09 -6.43
C ARG A 401 0.87 40.41 -7.01
N LYS A 402 0.34 41.60 -6.76
CA LYS A 402 -0.90 42.11 -7.38
C LYS A 402 -0.76 42.21 -8.90
N ALA A 403 0.33 42.82 -9.38
CA ALA A 403 0.64 42.90 -10.82
C ALA A 403 0.85 41.53 -11.52
N ARG A 404 1.26 40.48 -10.80
CA ARG A 404 1.38 39.11 -11.36
C ARG A 404 0.07 38.31 -11.31
N HIS A 405 -0.83 38.66 -10.41
CA HIS A 405 -2.16 38.08 -10.36
C HIS A 405 -3.02 38.64 -11.50
N ASP A 406 -2.88 39.94 -11.77
CA ASP A 406 -3.64 40.65 -12.81
C ASP A 406 -3.09 40.41 -14.24
N ALA A 407 -1.84 39.93 -14.37
CA ALA A 407 -1.20 39.60 -15.66
C ALA A 407 -1.22 38.10 -16.02
N ARG A 408 -2.07 37.29 -15.37
CA ARG A 408 -2.15 35.86 -15.66
C ARG A 408 -3.14 35.60 -16.81
N PRO A 409 -2.73 34.99 -17.94
CA PRO A 409 -3.70 34.62 -18.97
C PRO A 409 -4.70 33.62 -18.39
N ALA A 410 -5.98 33.87 -18.63
CA ALA A 410 -7.10 33.01 -18.23
C ALA A 410 -6.92 31.62 -18.88
N GLY A 411 -6.46 30.65 -18.11
CA GLY A 411 -6.16 29.30 -18.63
C GLY A 411 -5.27 28.43 -17.74
N GLY A 412 -4.73 28.97 -16.64
CA GLY A 412 -4.00 28.17 -15.66
C GLY A 412 -4.95 27.42 -14.72
N VAL A 413 -4.80 26.10 -14.63
CA VAL A 413 -5.53 25.24 -13.68
C VAL A 413 -5.42 25.83 -12.25
N PRO A 414 -6.52 26.02 -11.51
CA PRO A 414 -6.52 26.66 -10.18
C PRO A 414 -5.54 25.99 -9.21
N PRO A 415 -4.89 26.73 -8.29
CA PRO A 415 -4.14 26.12 -7.20
C PRO A 415 -5.10 25.36 -6.29
N LEU A 416 -4.70 24.17 -5.85
CA LEU A 416 -5.50 23.35 -4.93
C LEU A 416 -5.67 24.12 -3.61
N SER A 417 -6.91 24.20 -3.11
CA SER A 417 -7.18 24.76 -1.78
C SER A 417 -6.48 23.92 -0.70
N GLY A 418 -6.26 24.47 0.50
CA GLY A 418 -5.56 23.73 1.58
C GLY A 418 -6.24 22.40 1.95
N GLN A 419 -7.57 22.33 1.84
CA GLN A 419 -8.36 21.13 2.05
C GLN A 419 -8.25 20.14 0.87
N GLU A 420 -8.25 20.65 -0.37
CA GLU A 420 -8.01 19.84 -1.56
C GLU A 420 -6.59 19.26 -1.58
N LEU A 421 -5.60 19.99 -1.06
CA LEU A 421 -4.23 19.50 -0.90
C LEU A 421 -4.18 18.33 0.09
N LEU A 422 -4.86 18.44 1.23
CA LEU A 422 -4.96 17.36 2.22
C LEU A 422 -5.67 16.14 1.64
N LEU A 423 -6.76 16.34 0.89
CA LEU A 423 -7.45 15.25 0.18
C LEU A 423 -6.55 14.60 -0.87
N VAL A 424 -5.81 15.37 -1.66
CA VAL A 424 -4.88 14.84 -2.66
C VAL A 424 -3.74 14.07 -1.98
N VAL A 425 -3.17 14.59 -0.90
CA VAL A 425 -2.14 13.88 -0.12
C VAL A 425 -2.69 12.59 0.48
N GLY A 426 -3.91 12.62 1.02
CA GLY A 426 -4.61 11.44 1.55
C GLY A 426 -4.87 10.39 0.47
N ILE A 427 -5.36 10.79 -0.70
CA ILE A 427 -5.59 9.92 -1.85
C ILE A 427 -4.27 9.30 -2.35
N VAL A 428 -3.19 10.09 -2.39
CA VAL A 428 -1.86 9.61 -2.79
C VAL A 428 -1.32 8.58 -1.78
N LEU A 429 -1.48 8.82 -0.48
CA LEU A 429 -1.08 7.87 0.57
C LEU A 429 -1.91 6.58 0.52
N ALA A 430 -3.23 6.68 0.42
CA ALA A 430 -4.12 5.53 0.32
C ALA A 430 -3.82 4.70 -0.94
N ALA A 431 -3.59 5.36 -2.07
CA ALA A 431 -3.17 4.70 -3.29
C ALA A 431 -1.79 4.05 -3.16
N ALA A 432 -0.84 4.68 -2.48
CA ALA A 432 0.47 4.07 -2.22
C ALA A 432 0.35 2.77 -1.41
N VAL A 433 -0.50 2.74 -0.37
CA VAL A 433 -0.76 1.54 0.44
C VAL A 433 -1.41 0.43 -0.40
N VAL A 434 -2.48 0.75 -1.12
CA VAL A 434 -3.19 -0.20 -1.99
C VAL A 434 -2.28 -0.75 -3.09
N SER A 435 -1.41 0.09 -3.64
CA SER A 435 -0.46 -0.31 -4.68
C SER A 435 0.66 -1.17 -4.14
N THR A 436 1.13 -0.90 -2.92
CA THR A 436 2.15 -1.73 -2.25
C THR A 436 1.59 -3.13 -1.97
N LEU A 437 0.36 -3.23 -1.48
CA LEU A 437 -0.34 -4.51 -1.27
C LEU A 437 -0.63 -5.23 -2.60
N GLY A 438 -1.00 -4.45 -3.62
CA GLY A 438 -1.25 -4.92 -4.98
C GLY A 438 -0.01 -5.56 -5.62
N LEU A 439 1.12 -4.86 -5.51
CA LEU A 439 2.43 -5.31 -5.97
C LEU A 439 2.90 -6.55 -5.21
N LEU A 440 2.78 -6.59 -3.88
CA LEU A 440 3.25 -7.73 -3.09
C LEU A 440 2.54 -9.05 -3.48
N SER A 441 1.23 -8.96 -3.69
CA SER A 441 0.41 -10.09 -4.14
C SER A 441 0.73 -10.48 -5.59
N SER A 442 0.92 -9.51 -6.48
CA SER A 442 1.26 -9.76 -7.89
C SER A 442 2.69 -10.30 -8.08
N TYR A 443 3.62 -9.88 -7.23
CA TYR A 443 5.04 -10.25 -7.29
C TYR A 443 5.25 -11.76 -7.17
N THR A 444 4.65 -12.38 -6.15
CA THR A 444 4.77 -13.82 -5.91
C THR A 444 4.14 -14.66 -7.03
N ALA A 445 3.03 -14.19 -7.59
CA ALA A 445 2.35 -14.81 -8.72
C ALA A 445 3.20 -14.77 -10.02
N LEU A 446 3.82 -13.64 -10.31
CA LEU A 446 4.69 -13.48 -11.50
C LEU A 446 6.01 -14.23 -11.33
N GLU A 447 6.60 -14.22 -10.14
CA GLU A 447 7.83 -14.94 -9.83
C GLU A 447 7.64 -16.45 -10.01
N ALA A 448 6.53 -17.02 -9.51
CA ALA A 448 6.21 -18.43 -9.69
C ALA A 448 6.03 -18.83 -11.17
N LYS A 449 5.45 -17.93 -12.00
CA LYS A 449 5.33 -18.16 -13.44
C LYS A 449 6.66 -18.02 -14.17
N ALA A 450 7.50 -17.06 -13.81
CA ALA A 450 8.85 -16.93 -14.36
C ALA A 450 9.70 -18.17 -14.07
N ALA A 451 9.60 -18.71 -12.85
CA ALA A 451 10.24 -19.97 -12.47
C ALA A 451 9.73 -21.15 -13.31
N ALA A 452 8.41 -21.24 -13.54
CA ALA A 452 7.82 -22.26 -14.40
C ALA A 452 8.25 -22.16 -15.88
N TRP A 453 8.64 -20.96 -16.34
CA TRP A 453 9.20 -20.73 -17.68
C TRP A 453 10.70 -20.97 -17.77
N GLY A 454 11.35 -21.39 -16.68
CA GLY A 454 12.78 -21.71 -16.66
C GLY A 454 13.70 -20.51 -16.58
N TRP A 455 13.23 -19.37 -16.06
CA TRP A 455 14.10 -18.22 -15.80
C TRP A 455 15.06 -18.53 -14.65
N GLU A 456 16.36 -18.26 -14.84
CA GLU A 456 17.38 -18.40 -13.77
C GLU A 456 17.14 -17.43 -12.62
N TRP A 457 16.57 -16.25 -12.91
CA TRP A 457 16.24 -15.22 -11.93
C TRP A 457 14.76 -14.86 -12.01
N PRO A 458 13.85 -15.66 -11.42
CA PRO A 458 12.41 -15.48 -11.54
C PRO A 458 11.89 -14.12 -11.07
N TRP A 459 12.56 -13.52 -10.09
CA TRP A 459 12.25 -12.19 -9.57
C TRP A 459 12.49 -11.05 -10.58
N LEU A 460 13.31 -11.28 -11.62
CA LEU A 460 13.64 -10.25 -12.60
C LEU A 460 12.43 -9.87 -13.47
N LEU A 461 11.52 -10.81 -13.71
CA LEU A 461 10.31 -10.59 -14.51
C LEU A 461 9.37 -9.54 -13.88
N PRO A 462 8.89 -9.69 -12.62
CA PRO A 462 8.05 -8.69 -11.98
C PRO A 462 8.79 -7.35 -11.79
N VAL A 463 10.03 -7.38 -11.31
CA VAL A 463 10.82 -6.15 -11.09
C VAL A 463 11.05 -5.37 -12.39
N GLY A 464 11.37 -6.07 -13.49
CA GLY A 464 11.58 -5.44 -14.78
C GLY A 464 10.33 -4.71 -15.30
N ILE A 465 9.15 -5.32 -15.13
CA ILE A 465 7.87 -4.71 -15.52
C ILE A 465 7.56 -3.49 -14.64
N ASP A 466 7.73 -3.61 -13.32
CA ASP A 466 7.41 -2.57 -12.36
C ASP A 466 8.34 -1.36 -12.43
N VAL A 467 9.59 -1.55 -12.87
CA VAL A 467 10.51 -0.44 -13.16
C VAL A 467 10.26 0.16 -14.54
N ALA A 468 9.91 -0.67 -15.54
CA ALA A 468 9.69 -0.19 -16.91
C ALA A 468 8.48 0.74 -17.02
N ILE A 469 7.34 0.43 -16.37
CA ILE A 469 6.13 1.24 -16.49
C ILE A 469 6.37 2.69 -16.02
N PRO A 470 6.89 2.97 -14.81
CA PRO A 470 7.23 4.32 -14.36
C PRO A 470 8.34 4.97 -15.19
N ALA A 471 9.37 4.20 -15.59
CA ALA A 471 10.49 4.74 -16.38
C ALA A 471 10.03 5.24 -17.75
N PHE A 472 9.28 4.44 -18.51
CA PHE A 472 8.74 4.84 -19.81
C PHE A 472 7.67 5.92 -19.70
N THR A 473 6.86 5.88 -18.64
CA THR A 473 5.88 6.93 -18.35
C THR A 473 6.55 8.25 -18.02
N GLY A 474 7.57 8.24 -17.14
CA GLY A 474 8.39 9.41 -16.81
C GLY A 474 9.13 9.96 -18.02
N ALA A 475 9.74 9.09 -18.84
CA ALA A 475 10.36 9.47 -20.10
C ALA A 475 9.36 10.14 -21.04
N ASN A 476 8.14 9.60 -21.16
CA ASN A 476 7.07 10.21 -21.95
C ASN A 476 6.65 11.59 -21.42
N LEU A 477 6.55 11.76 -20.09
CA LEU A 477 6.25 13.05 -19.47
C LEU A 477 7.38 14.07 -19.70
N ILE A 478 8.64 13.64 -19.64
CA ILE A 478 9.81 14.46 -19.94
C ILE A 478 9.83 14.86 -21.42
N LEU A 479 9.50 13.94 -22.34
CA LEU A 479 9.37 14.21 -23.77
C LEU A 479 8.26 15.24 -24.07
N ILE A 480 7.12 15.13 -23.39
CA ILE A 480 6.05 16.15 -23.44
C ILE A 480 6.59 17.50 -22.95
N ARG A 481 7.35 17.50 -21.84
CA ARG A 481 7.93 18.70 -21.25
C ARG A 481 9.00 19.38 -22.11
N MET A 482 9.73 18.60 -22.93
CA MET A 482 10.70 19.08 -23.91
C MET A 482 10.06 19.41 -25.26
N GLY A 483 8.76 19.15 -25.43
CA GLY A 483 8.03 19.41 -26.67
C GLY A 483 8.32 18.43 -27.81
N MET A 484 8.96 17.30 -27.53
CA MET A 484 9.35 16.25 -28.49
C MET A 484 8.48 14.99 -28.30
N GLU A 485 7.18 15.10 -28.56
CA GLU A 485 6.22 14.03 -28.29
C GLU A 485 6.38 12.84 -29.26
N LEU A 486 7.04 11.76 -28.81
CA LEU A 486 7.08 10.48 -29.53
C LEU A 486 5.77 9.72 -29.35
N ARG A 487 4.83 9.90 -30.29
CA ARG A 487 3.49 9.29 -30.23
C ARG A 487 3.46 7.76 -30.16
N TRP A 488 4.55 7.06 -30.45
CA TRP A 488 4.64 5.61 -30.34
C TRP A 488 5.01 5.14 -28.91
N ILE A 489 5.80 5.93 -28.16
CA ILE A 489 6.29 5.56 -26.82
C ILE A 489 5.13 5.38 -25.83
N ARG A 490 4.01 6.09 -26.05
CA ARG A 490 2.77 5.95 -25.25
C ARG A 490 2.14 4.55 -25.32
N TRP A 491 2.51 3.74 -26.30
CA TRP A 491 2.02 2.36 -26.42
C TRP A 491 2.85 1.38 -25.59
N VAL A 492 4.09 1.74 -25.24
CA VAL A 492 5.00 0.88 -24.48
C VAL A 492 4.43 0.59 -23.07
N PRO A 493 4.08 1.59 -22.24
CA PRO A 493 3.42 1.33 -20.96
C PRO A 493 2.11 0.55 -21.10
N ARG A 494 1.29 0.84 -22.12
CA ARG A 494 0.00 0.14 -22.34
C ARG A 494 0.19 -1.32 -22.71
N ALA A 495 1.21 -1.64 -23.51
CA ALA A 495 1.56 -3.01 -23.84
C ALA A 495 2.11 -3.74 -22.62
N LEU A 496 3.01 -3.11 -21.86
CA LEU A 496 3.54 -3.64 -20.58
C LEU A 496 2.40 -3.93 -19.59
N THR A 497 1.49 -2.98 -19.39
CA THR A 497 0.27 -3.17 -18.59
C THR A 497 -0.57 -4.36 -19.07
N ALA A 498 -0.81 -4.48 -20.38
CA ALA A 498 -1.60 -5.59 -20.91
C ALA A 498 -0.92 -6.94 -20.65
N VAL A 499 0.41 -6.99 -20.75
CA VAL A 499 1.21 -8.15 -20.35
C VAL A 499 1.05 -8.43 -18.86
N THR A 500 1.22 -7.43 -17.99
CA THR A 500 1.05 -7.59 -16.53
C THR A 500 -0.31 -8.17 -16.16
N VAL A 501 -1.38 -7.66 -16.77
CA VAL A 501 -2.76 -8.12 -16.53
C VAL A 501 -2.93 -9.55 -17.03
N TYR A 502 -2.39 -9.89 -18.20
CA TYR A 502 -2.44 -11.26 -18.74
C TYR A 502 -1.70 -12.27 -17.86
N LEU A 503 -0.54 -11.90 -17.32
CA LEU A 503 0.23 -12.74 -16.40
C LEU A 503 -0.52 -12.98 -15.09
N ASN A 504 -1.08 -11.94 -14.49
CA ASN A 504 -1.88 -12.05 -13.27
C ASN A 504 -3.20 -12.80 -13.49
N TRP A 505 -3.81 -12.65 -14.67
CA TRP A 505 -4.99 -13.44 -15.04
C TRP A 505 -4.67 -14.94 -15.11
N ASN A 506 -3.47 -15.31 -15.56
CA ASN A 506 -3.04 -16.71 -15.65
C ASN A 506 -2.38 -17.25 -14.36
N ALA A 507 -2.33 -16.45 -13.29
CA ALA A 507 -1.75 -16.86 -12.01
C ALA A 507 -2.68 -17.72 -11.15
N SER A 508 -3.99 -17.73 -11.44
CA SER A 508 -4.98 -18.52 -10.71
C SER A 508 -5.73 -19.48 -11.64
N ASP A 509 -6.04 -20.67 -11.15
CA ASP A 509 -6.85 -21.66 -11.88
C ASP A 509 -8.36 -21.46 -11.68
N SER A 510 -8.77 -20.77 -10.62
CA SER A 510 -10.18 -20.45 -10.33
C SER A 510 -10.63 -19.18 -11.05
N ALA A 511 -11.84 -19.18 -11.61
CA ALA A 511 -12.39 -18.02 -12.34
C ALA A 511 -12.47 -16.74 -11.48
N SER A 512 -12.81 -16.89 -10.19
CA SER A 512 -12.83 -15.78 -9.22
C SER A 512 -11.42 -15.26 -8.89
N GLY A 513 -10.43 -16.15 -8.74
CA GLY A 513 -9.05 -15.75 -8.49
C GLY A 513 -8.39 -15.05 -9.69
N ARG A 514 -8.69 -15.48 -10.93
CA ARG A 514 -8.22 -14.80 -12.15
C ARG A 514 -8.70 -13.36 -12.20
N ILE A 515 -9.98 -13.14 -11.90
CA ILE A 515 -10.60 -11.82 -11.85
C ILE A 515 -9.98 -10.99 -10.71
N GLY A 516 -9.79 -11.58 -9.53
CA GLY A 516 -9.20 -10.91 -8.37
C GLY A 516 -7.78 -10.38 -8.61
N HIS A 517 -6.87 -11.24 -9.07
CA HIS A 517 -5.48 -10.86 -9.33
C HIS A 517 -5.35 -9.86 -10.50
N ALA A 518 -6.18 -9.98 -11.53
CA ALA A 518 -6.21 -9.01 -12.63
C ALA A 518 -6.80 -7.65 -12.23
N ALA A 519 -7.86 -7.63 -11.42
CA ALA A 519 -8.48 -6.39 -10.94
C ALA A 519 -7.54 -5.59 -10.04
N LEU A 520 -6.84 -6.28 -9.15
CA LEU A 520 -5.86 -5.70 -8.23
C LEU A 520 -4.69 -5.03 -8.97
N THR A 521 -4.22 -5.64 -10.06
CA THR A 521 -3.15 -5.05 -10.90
C THR A 521 -3.62 -3.93 -11.82
N LEU A 522 -4.86 -4.00 -12.32
CA LEU A 522 -5.50 -2.89 -13.05
C LEU A 522 -5.65 -1.63 -12.18
N LEU A 523 -5.91 -1.79 -10.87
CA LEU A 523 -6.12 -0.67 -9.96
C LEU A 523 -4.89 0.25 -9.88
N TRP A 524 -3.69 -0.32 -9.73
CA TRP A 524 -2.44 0.45 -9.72
C TRP A 524 -2.19 1.16 -11.06
N VAL A 525 -2.42 0.46 -12.17
CA VAL A 525 -2.27 1.01 -13.52
C VAL A 525 -3.18 2.22 -13.70
N VAL A 526 -4.45 2.12 -13.30
CA VAL A 526 -5.42 3.23 -13.35
C VAL A 526 -4.90 4.42 -12.54
N PHE A 527 -4.36 4.19 -11.35
CA PHE A 527 -3.77 5.25 -10.54
C PHE A 527 -2.58 5.94 -11.22
N SER A 528 -1.66 5.16 -11.82
CA SER A 528 -0.51 5.68 -12.55
C SER A 528 -0.89 6.47 -13.82
N GLU A 529 -1.94 6.04 -14.53
CA GLU A 529 -2.47 6.74 -15.71
C GLU A 529 -3.15 8.06 -15.30
N ILE A 530 -3.89 8.07 -14.19
CA ILE A 530 -4.49 9.28 -13.62
C ILE A 530 -3.39 10.29 -13.25
N ALA A 531 -2.36 9.86 -12.51
CA ALA A 531 -1.24 10.73 -12.13
C ALA A 531 -0.54 11.31 -13.36
N SER A 532 -0.27 10.48 -14.38
CA SER A 532 0.32 10.90 -15.64
C SER A 532 -0.57 11.86 -16.43
N HIS A 533 -1.88 11.63 -16.43
CA HIS A 533 -2.86 12.48 -17.08
C HIS A 533 -2.94 13.86 -16.41
N VAL A 534 -2.98 13.91 -15.07
CA VAL A 534 -2.99 15.15 -14.28
C VAL A 534 -1.69 15.93 -14.49
N TYR A 535 -0.54 15.26 -14.50
CA TYR A 535 0.75 15.91 -14.73
C TYR A 535 0.87 16.44 -16.18
N ALA A 536 0.45 15.66 -17.17
CA ALA A 536 0.45 16.06 -18.58
C ALA A 536 -0.54 17.20 -18.88
N THR A 537 -1.71 17.23 -18.24
CA THR A 537 -2.69 18.34 -18.38
C THR A 537 -2.18 19.62 -17.72
N ARG A 538 -1.55 19.52 -16.54
CA ARG A 538 -0.89 20.66 -15.89
C ARG A 538 0.24 21.23 -16.75
N ILE A 539 1.13 20.39 -17.29
CA ILE A 539 2.19 20.84 -18.19
C ILE A 539 1.60 21.38 -19.49
N GLY A 540 0.63 20.71 -20.09
CA GLY A 540 -0.05 21.18 -21.31
C GLY A 540 -0.66 22.57 -21.15
N ALA A 541 -1.28 22.85 -20.00
CA ALA A 541 -1.79 24.18 -19.65
C ALA A 541 -0.66 25.21 -19.43
N VAL A 542 0.48 24.80 -18.85
CA VAL A 542 1.63 25.68 -18.59
C VAL A 542 2.47 25.95 -19.85
N THR A 543 2.48 25.05 -20.83
CA THR A 543 3.31 25.16 -22.05
C THR A 543 2.68 26.04 -23.12
N GLY A 544 1.43 26.50 -22.93
CA GLY A 544 0.77 27.49 -23.80
C GLY A 544 0.59 27.08 -25.27
N LYS A 545 0.82 25.80 -25.62
CA LYS A 545 0.64 25.33 -27.00
C LYS A 545 -0.85 25.38 -27.33
N VAL A 546 -1.23 26.34 -28.18
CA VAL A 546 -2.56 26.40 -28.79
C VAL A 546 -2.69 25.19 -29.70
N ARG A 547 -3.21 24.09 -29.16
CA ARG A 547 -3.54 22.89 -29.94
C ARG A 547 -4.81 23.19 -30.71
N MET A 548 -4.81 22.89 -32.01
CA MET A 548 -6.03 22.90 -32.84
C MET A 548 -7.15 22.17 -32.10
N GLU A 549 -8.22 22.88 -31.78
CA GLU A 549 -9.37 22.33 -31.07
C GLU A 549 -10.01 21.22 -31.90
N THR A 550 -10.37 20.13 -31.23
CA THR A 550 -11.01 18.99 -31.90
C THR A 550 -12.47 19.30 -32.15
N VAL A 551 -12.94 19.11 -33.39
CA VAL A 551 -14.36 19.24 -33.73
C VAL A 551 -15.19 18.28 -32.86
N ARG A 552 -16.28 18.79 -32.26
CA ARG A 552 -17.19 18.01 -31.40
C ARG A 552 -17.57 16.66 -32.04
N ARG A 553 -17.43 15.58 -31.27
CA ARG A 553 -17.73 14.20 -31.71
C ARG A 553 -19.18 14.03 -32.18
N SER A 554 -20.14 14.71 -31.54
CA SER A 554 -21.56 14.67 -31.91
C SER A 554 -21.80 15.11 -33.37
N ARG A 555 -21.03 16.08 -33.86
CA ARG A 555 -21.17 16.60 -35.23
C ARG A 555 -20.64 15.63 -36.29
N TRP A 556 -19.65 14.82 -35.95
CA TRP A 556 -19.17 13.74 -36.83
C TRP A 556 -20.25 12.68 -37.08
N ILE A 557 -21.14 12.46 -36.11
CA ILE A 557 -22.25 11.51 -36.22
C ILE A 557 -23.42 12.15 -37.00
N LEU A 558 -23.79 13.39 -36.63
CA LEU A 558 -24.97 14.07 -37.19
C LEU A 558 -24.73 14.68 -38.59
N ALA A 559 -23.50 15.07 -38.90
CA ALA A 559 -23.15 15.73 -40.15
C ALA A 559 -21.71 15.40 -40.59
N PRO A 560 -21.40 14.14 -40.95
CA PRO A 560 -20.03 13.69 -41.22
C PRO A 560 -19.36 14.47 -42.36
N ILE A 561 -20.08 14.70 -43.47
CA ILE A 561 -19.53 15.38 -44.66
C ILE A 561 -19.29 16.88 -44.39
N PRO A 562 -20.25 17.67 -43.86
CA PRO A 562 -19.99 19.06 -43.46
C PRO A 562 -18.87 19.18 -42.43
N THR A 563 -18.80 18.26 -41.47
CA THR A 563 -17.78 18.23 -40.42
C THR A 563 -16.38 17.95 -40.99
N ALA A 564 -16.27 17.04 -41.96
CA ALA A 564 -15.00 16.78 -42.65
C ALA A 564 -14.53 18.00 -43.46
N ARG A 565 -15.44 18.73 -44.12
CA ARG A 565 -15.11 19.98 -44.83
C ARG A 565 -14.66 21.07 -43.86
N LEU A 566 -15.35 21.23 -42.74
CA LEU A 566 -14.98 22.18 -41.68
C LEU A 566 -13.58 21.86 -41.13
N ARG A 567 -13.33 20.59 -40.76
CA ARG A 567 -12.02 20.16 -40.27
C ARG A 567 -10.90 20.36 -41.30
N ARG A 568 -11.15 20.05 -42.57
CA ARG A 568 -10.20 20.32 -43.65
C ARG A 568 -9.87 21.82 -43.73
N ARG A 569 -10.86 22.69 -43.54
CA ARG A 569 -10.67 24.13 -43.56
C ARG A 569 -9.91 24.63 -42.34
N MET A 570 -10.22 24.14 -41.14
CA MET A 570 -9.44 24.42 -39.93
C MET A 570 -7.96 24.08 -40.13
N ILE A 571 -7.66 22.93 -40.75
CA ILE A 571 -6.28 22.48 -41.05
C ILE A 571 -5.61 23.37 -42.10
N LEU A 572 -6.30 23.69 -43.20
CA LEU A 572 -5.71 24.46 -44.31
C LEU A 572 -5.46 25.93 -43.98
N TRP A 573 -6.25 26.49 -43.07
CA TRP A 573 -6.22 27.92 -42.71
C TRP A 573 -5.67 28.16 -41.31
N GLU A 574 -5.12 27.12 -40.66
CA GLU A 574 -4.58 27.15 -39.30
C GLU A 574 -5.52 27.79 -38.26
N ILE A 575 -6.84 27.62 -38.43
CA ILE A 575 -7.85 28.13 -37.49
C ILE A 575 -7.87 27.21 -36.27
N THR A 576 -7.21 27.63 -35.19
CA THR A 576 -7.00 26.79 -34.02
C THR A 576 -8.24 26.61 -33.14
N SER A 577 -9.24 27.50 -33.22
CA SER A 577 -10.48 27.41 -32.44
C SER A 577 -11.61 26.79 -33.26
N TYR A 578 -12.33 25.84 -32.65
CA TYR A 578 -13.52 25.21 -33.24
C TYR A 578 -14.69 26.20 -33.32
N GLU A 579 -14.84 27.04 -32.30
CA GLU A 579 -15.87 28.07 -32.23
C GLU A 579 -15.67 29.10 -33.36
N GLU A 580 -14.45 29.62 -33.51
CA GLU A 580 -14.11 30.54 -34.59
C GLU A 580 -14.39 29.94 -35.97
N ALA A 581 -14.02 28.68 -36.19
CA ALA A 581 -14.28 27.99 -37.44
C ALA A 581 -15.78 27.81 -37.72
N LEU A 582 -16.59 27.67 -36.67
CA LEU A 582 -18.05 27.55 -36.78
C LEU A 582 -18.71 28.90 -37.06
N THR A 583 -18.28 29.96 -36.39
CA THR A 583 -18.75 31.34 -36.61
C THR A 583 -18.50 31.76 -38.05
N ARG A 584 -17.28 31.55 -38.57
CA ARG A 584 -16.96 31.81 -39.99
C ARG A 584 -17.85 31.02 -40.96
N LEU A 585 -18.18 29.77 -40.63
CA LEU A 585 -19.09 28.96 -41.45
C LEU A 585 -20.54 29.52 -41.41
N GLN A 586 -20.99 30.00 -40.26
CA GLN A 586 -22.30 30.63 -40.09
C GLN A 586 -22.37 31.95 -40.86
N GLU A 587 -21.37 32.81 -40.72
CA GLU A 587 -21.24 34.08 -41.45
C GLU A 587 -21.29 33.88 -42.96
N GLN A 588 -20.53 32.91 -43.50
CA GLN A 588 -20.59 32.58 -44.93
C GLN A 588 -21.96 32.07 -45.38
N THR A 589 -22.63 31.29 -44.53
CA THR A 589 -23.97 30.78 -44.83
C THR A 589 -24.99 31.91 -44.86
N TYR A 590 -24.89 32.84 -43.90
CA TYR A 590 -25.71 34.04 -43.81
C TYR A 590 -25.47 35.00 -44.96
N LEU A 591 -24.21 35.34 -45.29
CA LEU A 591 -23.86 36.17 -46.45
C LEU A 591 -24.37 35.56 -47.76
N ARG A 592 -24.26 34.23 -47.90
CA ARG A 592 -24.81 33.53 -49.06
C ARG A 592 -26.33 33.58 -49.11
N ALA A 593 -27.02 33.57 -47.97
CA ALA A 593 -28.47 33.72 -47.89
C ALA A 593 -28.88 35.14 -48.28
N GLN A 594 -28.25 36.18 -47.72
CA GLN A 594 -28.49 37.57 -48.08
C GLN A 594 -28.25 37.85 -49.57
N LEU A 595 -27.17 37.31 -50.15
CA LEU A 595 -26.91 37.47 -51.59
C LEU A 595 -27.99 36.80 -52.46
N LYS A 596 -28.52 35.66 -52.01
CA LYS A 596 -29.63 34.99 -52.71
C LYS A 596 -30.93 35.76 -52.58
N GLU A 597 -31.19 36.38 -51.44
CA GLU A 597 -32.37 37.20 -51.20
C GLU A 597 -32.34 38.46 -52.09
N LYS A 598 -31.23 39.21 -52.06
CA LYS A 598 -31.10 40.47 -52.80
C LYS A 598 -30.98 40.31 -54.32
N TYR A 599 -30.29 39.26 -54.79
CA TYR A 599 -30.00 39.08 -56.23
C TYR A 599 -30.68 37.84 -56.86
N GLY A 600 -31.51 37.13 -56.08
CA GLY A 600 -32.24 35.95 -56.50
C GLY A 600 -31.34 34.76 -56.88
N TRP A 601 -31.89 33.84 -57.68
CA TRP A 601 -31.17 32.63 -58.12
C TRP A 601 -29.88 32.91 -58.92
N ARG A 602 -29.79 34.08 -59.57
CA ARG A 602 -28.63 34.55 -60.36
C ARG A 602 -27.61 35.36 -59.55
N TRP A 603 -27.65 35.31 -58.22
CA TRP A 603 -26.73 36.06 -57.36
C TRP A 603 -25.25 35.86 -57.68
N ARG A 604 -24.83 34.67 -58.15
CA ARG A 604 -23.41 34.42 -58.48
C ARG A 604 -22.87 35.25 -59.64
N SER A 605 -23.74 35.65 -60.57
CA SER A 605 -23.37 36.51 -61.70
C SER A 605 -23.78 37.96 -61.50
N LYS A 606 -24.86 38.23 -60.75
CA LYS A 606 -25.38 39.58 -60.49
C LYS A 606 -24.78 40.29 -59.28
N ALA A 607 -24.25 39.55 -58.30
CA ALA A 607 -23.67 40.17 -57.12
C ALA A 607 -22.35 40.88 -57.47
N PRO A 608 -22.11 42.08 -56.91
CA PRO A 608 -20.83 42.79 -57.00
C PRO A 608 -19.61 41.91 -56.68
N LEU A 609 -18.47 42.19 -57.31
CA LEU A 609 -17.26 41.36 -57.22
C LEU A 609 -16.71 41.34 -55.78
N ASP A 610 -16.70 42.49 -55.11
CA ASP A 610 -16.36 42.68 -53.70
C ASP A 610 -17.17 41.76 -52.78
N MET A 611 -18.49 41.69 -52.92
CA MET A 611 -19.34 40.79 -52.11
C MET A 611 -19.08 39.31 -52.40
N ARG A 612 -18.77 38.95 -53.65
CA ARG A 612 -18.39 37.58 -54.02
C ARG A 612 -16.99 37.21 -53.53
N MET A 613 -16.08 38.18 -53.50
CA MET A 613 -14.73 38.02 -52.94
C MET A 613 -14.78 37.92 -51.42
N ALA A 614 -15.66 38.67 -50.74
CA ALA A 614 -15.88 38.54 -49.30
C ALA A 614 -16.29 37.10 -48.92
N LEU A 615 -17.21 36.49 -49.68
CA LEU A 615 -17.60 35.09 -49.46
C LEU A 615 -16.44 34.10 -49.70
N LYS A 616 -15.55 34.41 -50.66
CA LYS A 616 -14.43 33.53 -51.08
C LYS A 616 -13.19 33.66 -50.19
N LEU A 617 -12.92 34.87 -49.69
CA LEU A 617 -11.74 35.21 -48.88
C LEU A 617 -12.01 35.14 -47.38
N ASP A 618 -13.28 35.01 -46.95
CA ASP A 618 -13.67 34.93 -45.54
C ASP A 618 -13.30 36.18 -44.72
N THR A 619 -12.96 37.26 -45.41
CA THR A 619 -12.76 38.60 -44.87
C THR A 619 -13.79 39.51 -45.51
N ALA A 620 -14.75 39.99 -44.72
CA ALA A 620 -15.56 41.13 -45.15
C ALA A 620 -14.60 42.31 -45.37
N PRO A 621 -14.62 42.98 -46.53
CA PRO A 621 -13.96 44.28 -46.62
C PRO A 621 -14.63 45.19 -45.57
N ALA A 622 -13.82 45.96 -44.83
CA ALA A 622 -14.30 46.84 -43.76
C ALA A 622 -15.51 47.73 -44.17
N ALA A 623 -15.65 48.01 -45.47
CA ALA A 623 -16.77 48.73 -46.07
C ALA A 623 -18.15 48.03 -45.96
N LEU A 624 -18.22 46.71 -45.68
CA LEU A 624 -19.49 46.00 -45.46
C LEU A 624 -19.89 45.92 -43.98
N ALA A 625 -18.94 46.05 -43.05
CA ALA A 625 -19.23 46.05 -41.61
C ALA A 625 -20.07 47.27 -41.21
N ASP A 626 -19.88 48.40 -41.91
CA ASP A 626 -20.60 49.66 -41.69
C ASP A 626 -22.07 49.62 -42.17
N THR A 627 -22.43 48.62 -43.00
CA THR A 627 -23.83 48.40 -43.44
C THR A 627 -24.59 47.40 -42.56
N LEU A 628 -23.95 46.86 -41.51
CA LEU A 628 -24.53 45.90 -40.59
C LEU A 628 -24.45 46.45 -39.17
N THR A 629 -25.04 47.63 -38.93
CA THR A 629 -25.30 48.08 -37.56
C THR A 629 -26.37 47.18 -36.91
N PRO A 630 -26.19 46.79 -35.64
CA PRO A 630 -27.08 45.87 -34.94
C PRO A 630 -28.31 46.60 -34.39
N GLU A 631 -29.44 46.56 -35.10
CA GLU A 631 -30.75 46.93 -34.50
C GLU A 631 -31.74 45.77 -34.39
N ASP A 632 -31.51 44.60 -35.01
CA ASP A 632 -32.49 43.49 -34.96
C ASP A 632 -31.99 42.18 -34.31
N ALA A 633 -30.82 42.17 -33.65
CA ALA A 633 -30.23 40.94 -33.11
C ALA A 633 -30.39 40.71 -31.58
N HIS A 634 -31.14 41.57 -30.87
CA HIS A 634 -31.32 41.43 -29.41
C HIS A 634 -32.78 41.25 -28.99
N THR A 635 -33.42 40.16 -29.42
CA THR A 635 -34.79 39.81 -28.95
C THR A 635 -34.98 38.33 -28.55
N ILE A 636 -33.93 37.52 -28.36
CA ILE A 636 -34.15 36.10 -27.99
C ILE A 636 -33.55 35.65 -26.64
N GLU A 637 -32.70 36.43 -25.97
CA GLU A 637 -32.04 35.93 -24.74
C GLU A 637 -32.32 36.73 -23.45
N ARG A 638 -33.45 37.46 -23.37
CA ARG A 638 -33.83 38.19 -22.14
C ARG A 638 -35.31 38.07 -21.73
N LEU A 639 -36.00 37.00 -22.10
CA LEU A 639 -37.41 36.80 -21.72
C LEU A 639 -37.67 35.73 -20.65
N GLU A 640 -36.64 35.13 -20.04
CA GLU A 640 -36.86 34.10 -19.00
C GLU A 640 -36.49 34.50 -17.56
N GLU A 641 -35.91 35.69 -17.30
CA GLU A 641 -35.39 35.98 -15.95
C GLU A 641 -35.80 37.34 -15.36
N SER A 642 -37.04 37.79 -15.58
CA SER A 642 -37.60 38.87 -14.76
C SER A 642 -39.11 38.98 -14.93
N ALA A 643 -39.84 38.03 -14.33
CA ALA A 643 -41.21 38.25 -13.89
C ALA A 643 -41.17 38.23 -12.35
N ASP A 644 -41.03 39.41 -11.74
CA ASP A 644 -41.86 39.85 -10.60
C ASP A 644 -41.35 41.18 -10.00
N ALA A 645 -42.33 42.06 -9.72
CA ALA A 645 -42.30 43.30 -8.91
C ALA A 645 -41.84 44.65 -9.55
N HIS A 646 -42.85 45.46 -9.86
CA HIS A 646 -42.92 46.93 -10.04
C HIS A 646 -42.74 47.69 -8.69
N PRO A 647 -42.72 49.05 -8.63
CA PRO A 647 -41.80 50.03 -9.26
C PRO A 647 -41.30 51.08 -8.21
N GLU A 648 -40.40 52.01 -8.58
CA GLU A 648 -40.49 53.46 -8.29
C GLU A 648 -39.27 54.22 -8.86
N GLN A 649 -39.46 55.53 -9.03
CA GLN A 649 -38.80 56.47 -9.95
C GLN A 649 -37.38 56.91 -9.55
N GLY A 650 -36.60 57.43 -10.51
CA GLY A 650 -35.46 58.31 -10.22
C GLY A 650 -34.38 58.42 -11.30
N ASP A 651 -34.59 59.33 -12.25
CA ASP A 651 -33.67 60.15 -13.05
C ASP A 651 -32.26 59.70 -13.52
N ALA A 652 -32.13 59.94 -14.83
CA ALA A 652 -31.02 60.02 -15.77
C ALA A 652 -29.66 60.65 -15.36
N HIS A 653 -28.62 59.98 -15.90
CA HIS A 653 -27.35 60.44 -16.50
C HIS A 653 -26.25 61.15 -15.68
N PRO A 654 -24.99 60.70 -15.90
CA PRO A 654 -23.90 61.64 -16.14
C PRO A 654 -23.13 61.39 -17.45
N GLU A 655 -22.30 62.39 -17.73
CA GLU A 655 -21.65 62.76 -18.98
C GLU A 655 -20.41 61.93 -19.40
N MET A 656 -20.15 62.09 -20.70
CA MET A 656 -18.96 61.95 -21.55
C MET A 656 -17.52 61.87 -21.00
N SER A 657 -16.68 61.34 -21.92
CA SER A 657 -15.23 61.56 -22.14
C SER A 657 -14.29 60.56 -21.45
N ALA A 658 -13.24 60.01 -22.06
CA ALA A 658 -12.54 60.32 -23.30
C ALA A 658 -11.78 59.10 -23.85
N LEU A 659 -11.58 59.11 -25.17
CA LEU A 659 -10.66 58.28 -25.95
C LEU A 659 -9.20 58.59 -25.61
N THR A 660 -8.35 57.55 -25.57
CA THR A 660 -6.93 57.69 -25.93
C THR A 660 -6.54 56.55 -26.84
N SER A 661 -6.11 56.90 -28.05
CA SER A 661 -5.60 56.04 -29.10
C SER A 661 -4.13 55.69 -28.84
N GLY A 662 -3.75 54.45 -29.07
CA GLY A 662 -2.36 53.97 -28.99
C GLY A 662 -2.08 53.01 -30.13
N ASN A 663 -1.58 53.57 -31.23
CA ASN A 663 -1.16 52.89 -32.45
C ASN A 663 0.11 52.06 -32.18
N GLY A 664 0.16 50.82 -32.68
CA GLY A 664 1.32 49.93 -32.53
C GLY A 664 1.38 48.94 -33.68
N GLU A 665 2.00 49.37 -34.79
CA GLU A 665 2.33 48.54 -35.94
C GLU A 665 3.39 47.49 -35.55
N GLY A 666 3.08 46.21 -35.78
CA GLY A 666 3.99 45.09 -35.56
C GLY A 666 4.63 44.65 -36.87
N GLU A 667 5.90 45.00 -37.05
CA GLU A 667 6.74 44.53 -38.14
C GLU A 667 7.11 43.05 -37.93
N ARG A 668 6.93 42.27 -39.00
CA ARG A 668 7.30 40.85 -39.09
C ARG A 668 8.73 40.76 -39.61
N GLU A 669 9.60 40.02 -38.91
CA GLU A 669 10.77 39.42 -39.54
C GLU A 669 10.96 37.96 -39.09
N ARG A 670 11.13 37.10 -40.10
CA ARG A 670 11.75 35.77 -40.11
C ARG A 670 12.39 35.63 -41.51
N PRO A 671 13.27 34.65 -41.75
CA PRO A 671 14.50 34.28 -41.05
C PRO A 671 15.67 34.13 -42.07
N ALA A 672 16.91 33.96 -41.62
CA ALA A 672 18.01 33.53 -42.50
C ALA A 672 18.79 32.36 -41.90
N LEU A 673 18.90 31.30 -42.71
CA LEU A 673 19.70 30.09 -42.54
C LEU A 673 21.16 30.35 -42.91
N THR A 674 22.09 29.63 -42.26
CA THR A 674 23.32 28.97 -42.78
C THR A 674 24.13 28.52 -41.54
N ALA A 675 24.45 27.25 -41.26
CA ALA A 675 25.03 26.12 -41.99
C ALA A 675 26.56 25.97 -41.77
N GLY A 676 26.96 24.77 -41.31
CA GLY A 676 28.34 24.23 -41.32
C GLY A 676 28.85 23.81 -39.92
N ALA A 677 28.70 22.55 -39.47
CA ALA A 677 29.56 21.36 -39.76
C ALA A 677 30.78 21.26 -38.81
N HIS A 678 31.25 20.14 -38.24
CA HIS A 678 30.95 18.70 -38.32
C HIS A 678 31.62 17.97 -37.09
N ASP A 679 31.04 16.84 -36.70
CA ASP A 679 31.56 15.54 -36.22
C ASP A 679 32.69 15.35 -35.18
N GLY A 680 32.44 14.36 -34.31
CA GLY A 680 33.45 13.62 -33.54
C GLY A 680 32.83 12.55 -32.64
N GLU A 681 32.50 11.38 -33.22
CA GLU A 681 32.17 10.13 -32.49
C GLU A 681 33.37 9.55 -31.73
N ARG A 682 33.12 8.95 -30.54
CA ARG A 682 33.63 7.65 -30.00
C ARG A 682 33.52 7.59 -28.45
N PRO A 683 33.65 6.42 -27.80
CA PRO A 683 32.84 5.20 -27.87
C PRO A 683 32.37 4.76 -26.45
N VAL A 684 31.59 3.68 -26.39
CA VAL A 684 31.17 3.00 -25.14
C VAL A 684 32.38 2.33 -24.46
N GLY A 685 32.48 2.42 -23.12
CA GLY A 685 33.41 1.63 -22.31
C GLY A 685 33.22 1.86 -20.80
N ASP A 686 33.06 0.75 -20.08
CA ASP A 686 32.93 0.55 -18.62
C ASP A 686 33.49 1.65 -17.70
N ASP A 687 32.66 2.19 -16.80
CA ASP A 687 33.12 2.77 -15.52
C ASP A 687 31.97 3.02 -14.51
N ASP A 688 30.97 2.14 -14.46
CA ASP A 688 29.84 2.28 -13.52
C ASP A 688 30.10 1.67 -12.13
N ALA A 689 31.35 1.28 -11.82
CA ALA A 689 31.73 0.77 -10.49
C ALA A 689 32.25 1.84 -9.50
N HIS A 690 32.40 3.11 -9.89
CA HIS A 690 32.91 4.16 -8.99
C HIS A 690 31.91 5.28 -8.64
N ARG A 691 30.63 5.17 -9.03
CA ARG A 691 29.64 6.23 -8.76
C ARG A 691 29.05 6.20 -7.33
N ALA A 692 29.39 5.21 -6.50
CA ALA A 692 28.76 5.03 -5.20
C ALA A 692 29.39 5.82 -4.03
N GLU A 693 30.48 6.59 -4.23
CA GLU A 693 31.24 7.15 -3.10
C GLU A 693 31.21 8.68 -2.92
N SER A 694 30.39 9.43 -3.67
CA SER A 694 30.41 10.89 -3.55
C SER A 694 29.05 11.58 -3.70
N ALA A 695 28.00 11.02 -3.09
CA ALA A 695 26.74 11.73 -2.88
C ALA A 695 26.81 12.58 -1.59
N ARG A 696 27.65 13.62 -1.60
CA ARG A 696 27.70 14.60 -0.49
C ARG A 696 26.34 15.27 -0.35
N THR A 697 25.83 15.38 0.88
CA THR A 697 24.52 16.00 1.15
C THR A 697 24.52 17.48 0.72
N ARG A 698 23.35 18.06 0.42
CA ARG A 698 23.24 19.49 0.01
C ARG A 698 23.89 20.45 1.03
N SER A 699 23.90 20.06 2.30
CA SER A 699 24.58 20.78 3.40
C SER A 699 26.10 20.71 3.27
N GLU A 700 26.65 19.52 3.00
CA GLU A 700 28.10 19.30 2.80
C GLU A 700 28.61 20.00 1.53
N GLN A 701 27.83 20.00 0.45
CA GLN A 701 28.18 20.75 -0.77
C GLN A 701 28.26 22.26 -0.52
N GLY A 702 27.36 22.79 0.32
CA GLY A 702 27.40 24.19 0.77
C GLY A 702 28.65 24.49 1.60
N ALA A 703 28.98 23.63 2.56
CA ALA A 703 30.17 23.78 3.41
C ALA A 703 31.48 23.69 2.61
N LEU A 704 31.57 22.79 1.63
CA LEU A 704 32.72 22.68 0.73
C LEU A 704 32.87 23.91 -0.17
N THR A 705 31.76 24.47 -0.64
CA THR A 705 31.77 25.68 -1.48
C THR A 705 32.31 26.87 -0.69
N GLU A 706 31.91 27.04 0.58
CA GLU A 706 32.47 28.10 1.42
C GLU A 706 33.95 27.91 1.74
N ARG A 707 34.40 26.68 2.02
CA ARG A 707 35.84 26.40 2.21
C ARG A 707 36.66 26.73 0.96
N ARG A 708 36.13 26.46 -0.23
CA ARG A 708 36.75 26.85 -1.51
C ARG A 708 36.80 28.37 -1.67
N HIS A 709 35.72 29.07 -1.33
CA HIS A 709 35.67 30.53 -1.38
C HIS A 709 36.66 31.16 -0.38
N GLU A 710 36.77 30.63 0.83
CA GLU A 710 37.74 31.07 1.84
C GLU A 710 39.19 30.87 1.38
N ARG A 711 39.52 29.70 0.80
CA ARG A 711 40.85 29.45 0.22
C ARG A 711 41.19 30.43 -0.91
N ILE A 712 40.22 30.79 -1.74
CA ILE A 712 40.39 31.78 -2.81
C ILE A 712 40.58 33.20 -2.22
N ARG A 713 39.85 33.57 -1.15
CA ARG A 713 40.07 34.85 -0.44
C ARG A 713 41.48 34.93 0.15
N LEU A 714 41.98 33.84 0.74
CA LEU A 714 43.36 33.76 1.22
C LEU A 714 44.38 33.89 0.08
N LEU A 715 44.08 33.32 -1.10
CA LEU A 715 44.93 33.44 -2.28
C LEU A 715 45.04 34.90 -2.76
N TYR A 716 43.94 35.66 -2.72
CA TYR A 716 43.95 37.11 -2.96
C TYR A 716 44.87 37.85 -1.99
N THR A 717 44.81 37.51 -0.69
CA THR A 717 45.67 38.15 0.31
C THR A 717 47.15 37.77 0.16
N ALA A 718 47.44 36.54 -0.27
CA ALA A 718 48.82 36.06 -0.43
C ALA A 718 49.50 36.63 -1.68
N LEU A 719 48.77 36.77 -2.79
CA LEU A 719 49.32 37.26 -4.05
C LEU A 719 49.28 38.79 -4.17
N GLY A 720 48.40 39.47 -3.41
CA GLY A 720 48.20 40.93 -3.52
C GLY A 720 47.68 41.39 -4.89
N ARG A 721 47.33 40.46 -5.78
CA ARG A 721 46.79 40.68 -7.12
C ARG A 721 45.68 39.68 -7.40
N ARG A 722 44.99 39.88 -8.53
CA ARG A 722 43.98 38.94 -9.01
C ARG A 722 44.65 37.58 -9.35
N PRO A 723 44.19 36.46 -8.77
CA PRO A 723 44.71 35.14 -9.04
C PRO A 723 44.25 34.63 -10.41
N GLU A 724 45.17 34.02 -11.16
CA GLU A 724 44.89 33.33 -12.41
C GLU A 724 44.22 31.96 -12.16
N TRP A 725 43.56 31.42 -13.18
CA TRP A 725 42.79 30.18 -13.03
C TRP A 725 43.66 28.97 -12.64
N THR A 726 44.93 28.95 -13.07
CA THR A 726 45.90 27.91 -12.70
C THR A 726 46.28 28.00 -11.23
N GLU A 727 46.48 29.21 -10.69
CA GLU A 727 46.80 29.45 -9.28
C GLU A 727 45.64 29.04 -8.36
N ILE A 728 44.39 29.28 -8.81
CA ILE A 728 43.19 28.82 -8.09
C ILE A 728 43.09 27.29 -8.10
N ARG A 729 43.31 26.66 -9.27
CA ARG A 729 43.31 25.20 -9.38
C ARG A 729 44.33 24.60 -8.42
N ASP A 730 45.57 25.07 -8.48
CA ASP A 730 46.68 24.52 -7.70
C ASP A 730 46.44 24.73 -6.19
N ALA A 731 45.95 25.92 -5.78
CA ALA A 731 45.66 26.21 -4.38
C ALA A 731 44.47 25.41 -3.80
N LEU A 732 43.49 25.03 -4.64
CA LEU A 732 42.37 24.16 -4.24
C LEU A 732 42.75 22.69 -4.20
N THR A 733 43.61 22.25 -5.13
CA THR A 733 44.17 20.90 -5.15
C THR A 733 45.11 20.66 -3.97
N GLU A 734 46.01 21.60 -3.68
CA GLU A 734 46.92 21.54 -2.51
C GLU A 734 46.15 21.49 -1.19
N ALA A 735 45.02 22.20 -1.10
CA ALA A 735 44.17 22.22 0.10
C ALA A 735 43.28 20.97 0.24
N GLY A 736 43.32 20.01 -0.68
CA GLY A 736 42.43 18.84 -0.67
C GLY A 736 40.95 19.20 -0.82
N LEU A 737 40.64 20.36 -1.39
CA LEU A 737 39.27 20.87 -1.55
C LEU A 737 38.67 20.52 -2.92
N SER A 738 39.40 19.77 -3.75
CA SER A 738 38.95 19.26 -5.04
C SER A 738 39.46 17.85 -5.27
N ASP A 739 38.55 16.92 -5.57
CA ASP A 739 38.86 15.51 -5.87
C ASP A 739 39.28 15.33 -7.35
N GLU A 740 39.02 16.34 -8.20
CA GLU A 740 39.39 16.40 -9.63
C GLU A 740 40.14 17.70 -9.97
N PRO A 741 40.93 17.74 -11.07
CA PRO A 741 41.56 18.97 -11.53
C PRO A 741 40.51 20.00 -11.95
N VAL A 742 40.44 21.11 -11.21
CA VAL A 742 39.46 22.19 -11.45
C VAL A 742 39.62 22.75 -12.86
N SER A 743 38.57 22.64 -13.68
CA SER A 743 38.56 23.18 -15.05
C SER A 743 38.58 24.72 -15.04
N ARG A 744 39.16 25.31 -16.09
CA ARG A 744 39.26 26.78 -16.24
C ARG A 744 37.92 27.52 -16.06
N PRO A 745 36.78 27.06 -16.64
CA PRO A 745 35.48 27.71 -16.41
C PRO A 745 35.03 27.65 -14.95
N THR A 746 35.34 26.56 -14.24
CA THR A 746 34.95 26.36 -12.84
C THR A 746 35.77 27.25 -11.91
N ALA A 747 37.08 27.34 -12.11
CA ALA A 747 37.94 28.25 -11.35
C ALA A 747 37.53 29.72 -11.54
N GLN A 748 37.17 30.12 -12.77
CA GLN A 748 36.68 31.47 -13.08
C GLN A 748 35.33 31.75 -12.41
N ARG A 749 34.42 30.77 -12.37
CA ARG A 749 33.12 30.91 -11.70
C ARG A 749 33.27 31.07 -10.19
N LEU A 750 34.12 30.26 -9.56
CA LEU A 750 34.40 30.36 -8.12
C LEU A 750 35.04 31.72 -7.77
N ARG A 751 35.96 32.21 -8.62
CA ARG A 751 36.54 33.55 -8.47
C ARG A 751 35.47 34.65 -8.56
N ALA A 752 34.60 34.59 -9.57
CA ALA A 752 33.52 35.56 -9.74
C ALA A 752 32.55 35.58 -8.55
N GLN A 753 32.23 34.42 -7.98
CA GLN A 753 31.39 34.32 -6.77
C GLN A 753 32.05 34.95 -5.53
N VAL A 754 33.37 34.81 -5.38
CA VAL A 754 34.12 35.47 -4.30
C VAL A 754 34.18 36.99 -4.50
N GLU A 755 34.37 37.44 -5.74
CA GLU A 755 34.35 38.86 -6.12
C GLU A 755 32.97 39.50 -5.89
N GLU A 756 31.87 38.79 -6.20
CA GLU A 756 30.50 39.28 -6.01
C GLU A 756 30.07 39.33 -4.53
N GLY A 757 30.64 38.46 -3.69
CA GLY A 757 30.34 38.37 -2.26
C GLY A 757 31.13 39.30 -1.34
N THR A 758 32.16 39.99 -1.83
CA THR A 758 33.08 40.79 -1.00
C THR A 758 32.98 42.28 -1.34
N PRO A 759 32.57 43.18 -0.42
CA PRO A 759 32.54 44.61 -0.70
C PRO A 759 33.96 45.19 -0.66
N SER A 760 34.41 45.71 -1.81
CA SER A 760 35.69 46.37 -2.06
C SER A 760 36.98 45.53 -1.92
N ALA A 761 37.45 45.02 -3.06
CA ALA A 761 38.88 44.88 -3.38
C ALA A 761 39.08 45.50 -4.77
N PRO A 762 40.22 46.17 -5.04
CA PRO A 762 40.30 47.27 -6.00
C PRO A 762 40.00 46.83 -7.43
N ALA A 763 39.11 47.59 -8.08
CA ALA A 763 38.87 47.53 -9.50
C ALA A 763 40.19 47.74 -10.26
N SER A 764 40.43 46.87 -11.24
CA SER A 764 41.56 46.91 -12.16
C SER A 764 41.80 48.31 -12.72
N ALA A 765 43.04 48.80 -12.59
CA ALA A 765 43.55 49.89 -13.39
C ALA A 765 43.54 49.49 -14.88
N GLU A 766 43.02 50.39 -15.71
CA GLU A 766 43.02 50.30 -17.17
C GLU A 766 44.45 50.19 -17.71
N ALA A 767 44.71 49.15 -18.51
CA ALA A 767 45.90 49.07 -19.34
C ALA A 767 45.62 49.81 -20.65
N SER A 768 46.11 51.05 -20.74
CA SER A 768 46.14 51.83 -21.98
C SER A 768 47.10 51.19 -22.98
N VAL A 769 46.61 50.96 -24.19
CA VAL A 769 47.37 50.56 -25.39
C VAL A 769 48.18 51.76 -25.89
N PRO A 770 49.48 51.65 -26.22
CA PRO A 770 50.16 52.66 -27.02
C PRO A 770 49.95 52.39 -28.51
N VAL A 771 49.33 53.35 -29.19
CA VAL A 771 49.37 53.47 -30.65
C VAL A 771 50.63 54.25 -31.02
N ASN A 772 51.32 53.79 -32.06
CA ASN A 772 52.39 54.47 -32.78
C ASN A 772 52.26 56.00 -32.81
N ALA A 773 53.27 56.70 -32.27
CA ALA A 773 54.22 57.54 -33.00
C ALA A 773 55.43 57.83 -32.10
#